data_AF-A0A8T1X8P9-F1
#
_entry.id   AF-A0A8T1X8P9-F1
#
_cell.length_a   1.000
_cell.length_b   1.000
_cell.length_c   1.000
_cell.angle_alpha   90.00
_cell.angle_beta   90.00
_cell.angle_gamma   90.00
#
_symmetry.space_group_name_H-M   'P 1'
#
loop_
_entity.id
_entity.type
_entity.pdbx_description
1 polymer ?
#
loop_
_entity_poly.entity_id
_entity_poly.type
_entity_poly.pdbx_seq_one_letter_code
_entity_poly.pdbx_strand_id
1 'polypeptide(L)'
;MDSDRISIKRPVLAPTISADDVSVLLSVGATPTIAHEQVRIGKCPPTPRSRRPREAITLTEEEMHSLSSDEIRKRKNAIAAQRARDHKEQRTRDLEDMVRELWKRVQYLESVIQALHPNENLDDLYRQYEPCLFLQTPATVSAATAFGYTTGSDKYVISTGGGLTITMKQSTCDITSILYNDQELQYKSMGTHVNSGLGKTGVESTIETLNDSKKTIKVSCKITGIEQTYLFRPDENVIYMGTYHTKDLVLPELRFLARLDKNVVNAGVLEATIESGMTAIEAEDVMADSKGLTRSKYYSAVPFIDDDVHGVESSAAGVYFVISDLGYETSSGGPFFRDINNKFDVSNELSFYMNSDHTRIEDYRYGFHGPYALAFTSGAAPAASSLDFDFFQDLGLNGFVPNSKRGQMSGSITDSEGVLGDSEVVVGFSNADAQYWTKVAAGSKTFTSPFMKAGRYTATVYKKQLAVATSTVEIEGGGSNPLSLSVSYNMTANPIWRIGEWDGTPEGFLNADKIHKMHPSDNRMTAWEPLTFTAGSDKDSAFPMAQFRSANDPITISFSLTDEQAQSPKTLKIGQTLAKAGARNSVTVNDNWTAPVPESVGVKTRGITRGVTLGNYKLYEYAIPASALVAGTNTIKLTIASGASDPAEKFLAASVVFDALELV
;
A
#
# COMPACT_ATOMS: atom_id res chain seq x y z
N MET A 1 -84.84 -5.72 40.21
CA MET A 1 -84.50 -6.02 38.81
C MET A 1 -83.95 -4.74 38.26
N ASP A 2 -82.62 -4.58 38.28
CA ASP A 2 -81.96 -3.36 37.86
C ASP A 2 -80.97 -3.69 36.76
N SER A 3 -81.06 -2.88 35.71
CA SER A 3 -80.20 -2.89 34.54
C SER A 3 -79.00 -2.00 34.86
N ASP A 4 -77.77 -2.52 34.74
CA ASP A 4 -76.65 -1.65 34.41
C ASP A 4 -75.54 -2.32 33.61
N ARG A 5 -75.39 -1.80 32.39
CA ARG A 5 -74.17 -1.55 31.60
C ARG A 5 -72.98 -2.50 31.85
N ILE A 6 -72.80 -3.42 30.90
CA ILE A 6 -71.55 -4.15 30.66
C ILE A 6 -70.49 -3.13 30.20
N SER A 7 -69.56 -2.82 31.10
CA SER A 7 -68.36 -2.03 30.82
C SER A 7 -67.44 -2.81 29.89
N ILE A 8 -67.31 -2.34 28.66
CA ILE A 8 -66.25 -2.76 27.73
C ILE A 8 -64.92 -2.28 28.33
N LYS A 9 -64.14 -3.21 28.92
CA LYS A 9 -62.75 -2.92 29.27
C LYS A 9 -61.97 -2.68 27.98
N ARG A 10 -61.68 -1.40 27.68
CA ARG A 10 -60.65 -1.02 26.72
C ARG A 10 -59.34 -1.77 27.04
N PRO A 11 -58.57 -2.22 26.04
CA PRO A 11 -57.20 -2.65 26.28
C PRO A 11 -56.48 -1.49 26.97
N VAL A 12 -55.74 -1.80 28.04
CA VAL A 12 -54.83 -0.86 28.66
C VAL A 12 -53.92 -0.33 27.55
N LEU A 13 -53.97 0.97 27.27
CA LEU A 13 -53.02 1.63 26.37
C LEU A 13 -51.62 1.22 26.83
N ALA A 14 -50.90 0.48 25.99
CA ALA A 14 -49.50 0.20 26.22
C ALA A 14 -48.79 1.54 26.48
N PRO A 15 -47.91 1.64 27.49
CA PRO A 15 -47.14 2.86 27.68
C PRO A 15 -46.35 3.15 26.40
N THR A 16 -46.42 4.39 25.92
CA THR A 16 -45.63 4.88 24.78
C THR A 16 -44.15 4.75 25.11
N ILE A 17 -43.48 3.77 24.51
CA ILE A 17 -42.03 3.67 24.50
C ILE A 17 -41.52 4.82 23.63
N SER A 18 -40.74 5.72 24.21
CA SER A 18 -40.16 6.86 23.49
C SER A 18 -38.84 6.47 22.81
N ALA A 19 -38.42 7.26 21.81
CA ALA A 19 -37.10 7.09 21.18
C ALA A 19 -35.95 7.25 22.19
N ASP A 20 -36.17 8.02 23.27
CA ASP A 20 -35.21 8.18 24.36
C ASP A 20 -35.06 6.90 25.19
N ASP A 21 -36.15 6.15 25.41
CA ASP A 21 -36.10 4.87 26.12
C ASP A 21 -35.27 3.83 25.33
N VAL A 22 -35.40 3.84 23.99
CA VAL A 22 -34.61 2.99 23.08
C VAL A 22 -33.15 3.44 23.00
N SER A 23 -32.91 4.75 22.96
CA SER A 23 -31.56 5.35 22.94
C SER A 23 -30.76 5.02 24.21
N VAL A 24 -31.42 5.08 25.38
CA VAL A 24 -30.83 4.70 26.66
C VAL A 24 -30.48 3.21 26.71
N LEU A 25 -31.29 2.33 26.11
CA LEU A 25 -31.04 0.89 26.00
C LEU A 25 -29.78 0.55 25.16
N LEU A 26 -29.53 1.34 24.12
CA LEU A 26 -28.39 1.18 23.21
C LEU A 26 -27.10 1.87 23.72
N SER A 27 -27.19 2.68 24.78
CA SER A 27 -26.06 3.40 25.36
C SER A 27 -25.18 2.54 26.28
N VAL A 28 -23.87 2.77 26.24
CA VAL A 28 -22.90 2.07 27.08
C VAL A 28 -23.01 2.57 28.53
N GLY A 29 -23.55 1.73 29.42
CA GLY A 29 -23.52 1.95 30.87
C GLY A 29 -24.81 2.41 31.55
N ALA A 30 -25.93 2.50 30.84
CA ALA A 30 -27.23 2.87 31.42
C ALA A 30 -28.11 1.65 31.78
N THR A 31 -28.98 1.83 32.77
CA THR A 31 -30.03 0.89 33.18
C THR A 31 -31.40 1.52 32.84
N PRO A 32 -32.33 0.81 32.19
CA PRO A 32 -33.68 1.34 31.98
C PRO A 32 -34.42 1.50 33.32
N THR A 33 -35.16 2.60 33.47
CA THR A 33 -35.93 2.95 34.67
C THR A 33 -37.26 2.19 34.81
N ILE A 34 -37.69 1.47 33.78
CA ILE A 34 -38.97 0.76 33.74
C ILE A 34 -38.74 -0.75 33.55
N ALA A 35 -39.19 -1.53 34.53
CA ALA A 35 -39.14 -3.00 34.48
C ALA A 35 -40.39 -3.52 33.74
N HIS A 36 -40.20 -3.95 32.49
CA HIS A 36 -41.16 -4.84 31.83
C HIS A 36 -40.87 -6.27 32.31
N GLU A 37 -41.81 -6.91 33.01
CA GLU A 37 -41.63 -8.23 33.60
C GLU A 37 -41.38 -9.31 32.52
N GLN A 38 -40.12 -9.72 32.37
CA GLN A 38 -39.61 -11.09 32.57
C GLN A 38 -38.09 -11.21 32.27
N VAL A 39 -37.43 -10.15 31.80
CA VAL A 39 -35.97 -10.16 31.53
C VAL A 39 -35.27 -9.04 32.29
N ARG A 40 -34.41 -9.38 33.26
CA ARG A 40 -33.53 -8.42 33.94
C ARG A 40 -32.29 -8.17 33.07
N ILE A 41 -32.16 -6.97 32.50
CA ILE A 41 -30.98 -6.53 31.73
C ILE A 41 -29.94 -5.95 32.68
N GLY A 42 -28.67 -6.36 32.55
CA GLY A 42 -27.56 -5.84 33.33
C GLY A 42 -26.84 -4.65 32.65
N LYS A 43 -25.79 -4.15 33.29
CA LYS A 43 -24.88 -3.18 32.65
C LYS A 43 -24.19 -3.82 31.45
N CYS A 44 -24.08 -3.10 30.34
CA CYS A 44 -23.20 -3.51 29.24
C CYS A 44 -21.78 -3.66 29.78
N PRO A 45 -21.13 -4.83 29.63
CA PRO A 45 -19.75 -5.00 30.07
C PRO A 45 -18.86 -4.03 29.28
N PRO A 46 -17.89 -3.36 29.93
CA PRO A 46 -16.89 -2.59 29.21
C PRO A 46 -16.12 -3.51 28.26
N THR A 47 -15.74 -3.01 27.09
CA THR A 47 -14.88 -3.75 26.16
C THR A 47 -13.62 -4.23 26.91
N PRO A 48 -13.20 -5.50 26.77
CA PRO A 48 -12.00 -6.00 27.42
C PRO A 48 -10.82 -5.10 27.04
N ARG A 49 -10.24 -4.40 28.03
CA ARG A 49 -9.14 -3.47 27.78
C ARG A 49 -7.98 -4.21 27.09
N SER A 50 -7.52 -3.68 25.97
CA SER A 50 -6.44 -4.29 25.17
C SER A 50 -5.05 -4.21 25.83
N ARG A 51 -4.87 -3.36 26.85
CA ARG A 51 -3.61 -3.24 27.59
C ARG A 51 -3.85 -3.13 29.09
N ARG A 52 -3.31 -4.11 29.83
CA ARG A 52 -3.04 -4.01 31.27
C ARG A 52 -1.54 -3.70 31.50
N PRO A 53 -1.16 -3.11 32.64
CA PRO A 53 0.23 -2.82 32.98
C PRO A 53 1.11 -4.09 32.89
N ARG A 54 2.35 -3.95 32.42
CA ARG A 54 3.31 -5.07 32.37
C ARG A 54 3.79 -5.37 33.80
N GLU A 55 3.38 -6.51 34.35
CA GLU A 55 3.96 -7.04 35.59
C GLU A 55 5.20 -7.87 35.29
N ALA A 56 6.32 -7.52 35.92
CA ALA A 56 7.55 -8.29 35.81
C ALA A 56 7.37 -9.72 36.35
N ILE A 57 8.07 -10.69 35.77
CA ILE A 57 8.12 -12.06 36.32
C ILE A 57 9.21 -12.09 37.39
N THR A 58 8.79 -12.02 38.66
CA THR A 58 9.66 -12.23 39.82
C THR A 58 9.65 -13.71 40.21
N LEU A 59 10.85 -14.27 40.46
CA LEU A 59 11.03 -15.59 41.07
C LEU A 59 11.25 -15.39 42.58
N THR A 60 11.02 -16.43 43.38
CA THR A 60 11.30 -16.34 44.82
C THR A 60 12.81 -16.28 45.08
N GLU A 61 13.22 -15.74 46.24
CA GLU A 61 14.63 -15.67 46.62
C GLU A 61 15.28 -17.07 46.70
N GLU A 62 14.52 -18.10 47.11
CA GLU A 62 14.93 -19.50 47.10
C GLU A 62 15.11 -20.04 45.67
N GLU A 63 14.19 -19.77 44.74
CA GLU A 63 14.34 -20.16 43.32
C GLU A 63 15.55 -19.47 42.67
N MET A 64 15.88 -18.24 43.11
CA MET A 64 17.04 -17.52 42.60
C MET A 64 18.38 -18.03 43.13
N HIS A 65 18.43 -18.60 44.34
CA HIS A 65 19.68 -19.12 44.93
C HIS A 65 19.94 -20.59 44.58
N SER A 66 18.90 -21.36 44.24
CA SER A 66 18.99 -22.80 44.01
C SER A 66 19.09 -23.22 42.54
N LEU A 67 18.76 -22.34 41.59
CA LEU A 67 18.70 -22.67 40.17
C LEU A 67 19.89 -22.06 39.40
N SER A 68 20.40 -22.80 38.42
CA SER A 68 21.38 -22.26 37.46
C SER A 68 20.75 -21.20 36.55
N SER A 69 21.59 -20.39 35.90
CA SER A 69 21.12 -19.32 35.00
C SER A 69 20.21 -19.82 33.87
N ASP A 70 20.47 -21.03 33.35
CA ASP A 70 19.64 -21.65 32.32
C ASP A 70 18.29 -22.16 32.84
N GLU A 71 18.27 -22.67 34.08
CA GLU A 71 17.04 -23.12 34.74
C GLU A 71 16.15 -21.93 35.10
N ILE A 72 16.74 -20.82 35.57
CA ILE A 72 16.05 -19.55 35.79
C ILE A 72 15.39 -19.06 34.49
N ARG A 73 16.11 -19.12 33.36
CA ARG A 73 15.58 -18.74 32.04
C ARG A 73 14.41 -19.64 31.62
N LYS A 74 14.55 -20.96 31.74
CA LYS A 74 13.47 -21.92 31.44
C LYS A 74 12.24 -21.71 32.33
N ARG A 75 12.45 -21.45 33.63
CA ARG A 75 11.39 -21.19 34.60
C ARG A 75 10.62 -19.90 34.27
N LYS A 76 11.32 -18.81 33.97
CA LYS A 76 10.71 -17.54 33.52
C LYS A 76 9.90 -17.72 32.22
N ASN A 77 10.43 -18.48 31.26
CA ASN A 77 9.71 -18.78 30.02
C ASN A 77 8.45 -19.64 30.26
N ALA A 78 8.51 -20.61 31.16
CA ALA A 78 7.35 -21.43 31.52
C ALA A 78 6.24 -20.59 32.21
N ILE A 79 6.62 -19.68 33.11
CA ILE A 79 5.68 -18.73 33.75
C ILE A 79 5.08 -17.78 32.72
N ALA A 80 5.89 -17.25 31.78
CA ALA A 80 5.40 -16.40 30.70
C ALA A 80 4.39 -17.13 29.81
N ALA A 81 4.67 -18.39 29.46
CA ALA A 81 3.77 -19.21 28.66
C ALA A 81 2.46 -19.54 29.40
N GLN A 82 2.51 -19.79 30.71
CA GLN A 82 1.30 -20.00 31.52
C GLN A 82 0.46 -18.73 31.59
N ARG A 83 1.07 -17.57 31.89
CA ARG A 83 0.37 -16.27 31.88
C ARG A 83 -0.30 -16.01 30.53
N ALA A 84 0.38 -16.31 29.42
CA ALA A 84 -0.21 -16.15 28.09
C ALA A 84 -1.45 -17.05 27.85
N ARG A 85 -1.44 -18.29 28.37
CA ARG A 85 -2.60 -19.19 28.33
C ARG A 85 -3.75 -18.66 29.17
N ASP A 86 -3.48 -18.30 30.42
CA ASP A 86 -4.48 -17.77 31.36
C ASP A 86 -5.13 -16.49 30.80
N HIS A 87 -4.34 -15.63 30.15
CA HIS A 87 -4.83 -14.42 29.48
C HIS A 87 -5.77 -14.75 28.32
N LYS A 88 -5.42 -15.76 27.51
CA LYS A 88 -6.27 -16.20 26.40
C LYS A 88 -7.60 -16.75 26.93
N GLU A 89 -7.55 -17.59 27.96
CA GLU A 89 -8.75 -18.15 28.60
C GLU A 89 -9.64 -17.08 29.25
N GLN A 90 -9.04 -16.10 29.92
CA GLN A 90 -9.80 -14.99 30.50
C GLN A 90 -10.46 -14.14 29.40
N ARG A 91 -9.74 -13.84 28.31
CA ARG A 91 -10.31 -13.10 27.17
C ARG A 91 -11.47 -13.86 26.52
N THR A 92 -11.36 -15.19 26.39
CA THR A 92 -12.45 -16.02 25.89
C THR A 92 -13.67 -15.94 26.81
N ARG A 93 -13.49 -16.06 28.13
CA ARG A 93 -14.58 -15.91 29.12
C ARG A 93 -15.24 -14.53 29.06
N ASP A 94 -14.45 -13.46 28.98
CA ASP A 94 -14.97 -12.09 28.88
C ASP A 94 -15.81 -11.90 27.60
N LEU A 95 -15.40 -12.52 26.49
CA LEU A 95 -16.15 -12.50 25.23
C LEU A 95 -17.43 -13.34 25.31
N GLU A 96 -17.39 -14.51 25.93
CA GLU A 96 -18.58 -15.34 26.15
C GLU A 96 -19.63 -14.61 27.00
N ASP A 97 -19.21 -13.94 28.08
CA ASP A 97 -20.10 -13.16 28.92
C ASP A 97 -20.71 -11.98 28.16
N MET A 98 -19.93 -11.32 27.30
CA MET A 98 -20.43 -10.25 26.43
C MET A 98 -21.48 -10.77 25.44
N VAL A 99 -21.22 -11.91 24.78
CA VAL A 99 -22.17 -12.53 23.85
C VAL A 99 -23.47 -12.90 24.58
N ARG A 100 -23.38 -13.46 25.79
CA ARG A 100 -24.56 -13.77 26.62
C ARG A 100 -25.37 -12.54 26.95
N GLU A 101 -24.73 -11.41 27.27
CA GLU A 101 -25.43 -10.17 27.59
C GLU A 101 -26.06 -9.51 26.35
N LEU A 102 -25.37 -9.54 25.21
CA LEU A 102 -25.93 -9.10 23.94
C LEU A 102 -27.15 -9.94 23.54
N TRP A 103 -27.09 -11.26 23.75
CA TRP A 103 -28.22 -12.15 23.49
C TRP A 103 -29.45 -11.81 24.35
N LYS A 104 -29.27 -11.52 25.65
CA LYS A 104 -30.38 -11.06 26.50
C LYS A 104 -31.02 -9.76 26.01
N ARG A 105 -30.22 -8.84 25.43
CA ARG A 105 -30.72 -7.59 24.85
C ARG A 105 -31.52 -7.85 23.59
N VAL A 106 -31.09 -8.78 22.73
CA VAL A 106 -31.88 -9.24 21.57
C VAL A 106 -33.22 -9.80 22.04
N GLN A 107 -33.22 -10.73 23.00
CA GLN A 107 -34.45 -11.33 23.54
C GLN A 107 -35.40 -10.28 24.15
N TYR A 108 -34.85 -9.26 24.81
CA TYR A 108 -35.67 -8.15 25.30
C TYR A 108 -36.30 -7.35 24.16
N LEU A 109 -35.53 -6.98 23.14
CA LEU A 109 -36.05 -6.25 21.98
C LEU A 109 -37.13 -7.06 21.25
N GLU A 110 -36.94 -8.36 21.10
CA GLU A 110 -37.95 -9.27 20.54
C GLU A 110 -39.25 -9.24 21.35
N SER A 111 -39.16 -9.25 22.68
CA SER A 111 -40.33 -9.15 23.56
C SER A 111 -41.06 -7.80 23.43
N VAL A 112 -40.31 -6.71 23.23
CA VAL A 112 -40.87 -5.38 22.98
C VAL A 112 -41.58 -5.34 21.62
N ILE A 113 -40.96 -5.88 20.57
CA ILE A 113 -41.53 -5.97 19.22
C ILE A 113 -42.83 -6.77 19.24
N GLN A 114 -42.84 -7.92 19.93
CA GLN A 114 -44.05 -8.75 20.09
C GLN A 114 -45.16 -8.02 20.85
N ALA A 115 -44.82 -7.20 21.85
CA ALA A 115 -45.81 -6.40 22.56
C ALA A 115 -46.40 -5.27 21.69
N LEU A 116 -45.60 -4.70 20.79
CA LEU A 116 -46.03 -3.66 19.85
C LEU A 116 -46.84 -4.24 18.66
N HIS A 117 -46.55 -5.49 18.27
CA HIS A 117 -47.19 -6.19 17.15
C HIS A 117 -47.82 -7.52 17.60
N PRO A 118 -48.84 -7.50 18.48
CA PRO A 118 -49.35 -8.70 19.17
C PRO A 118 -50.02 -9.74 18.26
N ASN A 119 -50.30 -9.40 17.00
CA ASN A 119 -50.98 -10.26 16.03
C ASN A 119 -50.11 -10.63 14.82
N GLU A 120 -48.82 -10.27 14.83
CA GLU A 120 -47.89 -10.56 13.74
C GLU A 120 -46.81 -11.54 14.21
N ASN A 121 -46.40 -12.46 13.34
CA ASN A 121 -45.32 -13.39 13.66
C ASN A 121 -43.98 -12.65 13.59
N LEU A 122 -43.11 -12.87 14.58
CA LEU A 122 -41.78 -12.25 14.64
C LEU A 122 -40.92 -12.59 13.40
N ASP A 123 -41.03 -13.81 12.87
CA ASP A 123 -40.33 -14.21 11.64
C ASP A 123 -40.82 -13.43 10.40
N ASP A 124 -42.12 -13.10 10.35
CA ASP A 124 -42.69 -12.30 9.27
C ASP A 124 -42.28 -10.83 9.41
N LEU A 125 -42.19 -10.31 10.63
CA LEU A 125 -41.63 -8.99 10.91
C LEU A 125 -40.15 -8.92 10.53
N TYR A 126 -39.34 -9.92 10.86
CA TYR A 126 -37.92 -9.98 10.45
C TYR A 126 -37.76 -10.11 8.93
N ARG A 127 -38.64 -10.83 8.24
CA ARG A 127 -38.63 -10.93 6.78
C ARG A 127 -39.09 -9.66 6.07
N GLN A 128 -39.97 -8.89 6.72
CA GLN A 128 -40.42 -7.57 6.24
C GLN A 128 -39.48 -6.44 6.70
N TYR A 129 -38.57 -6.72 7.64
CA TYR A 129 -37.55 -5.79 8.10
C TYR A 129 -36.50 -5.60 7.01
N GLU A 130 -36.79 -4.69 6.09
CA GLU A 130 -35.75 -3.93 5.40
C GLU A 130 -35.05 -3.08 6.46
N PRO A 131 -33.73 -3.24 6.69
CA PRO A 131 -33.01 -2.34 7.59
C PRO A 131 -33.32 -0.92 7.12
N CYS A 132 -33.78 -0.05 8.03
CA CYS A 132 -34.09 1.33 7.70
C CYS A 132 -32.91 1.97 6.95
N LEU A 133 -32.94 1.89 5.62
CA LEU A 133 -32.44 2.93 4.77
C LEU A 133 -33.23 4.13 5.22
N PHE A 134 -32.54 5.13 5.77
CA PHE A 134 -33.02 6.49 5.64
C PHE A 134 -33.12 6.81 4.14
N LEU A 135 -34.18 6.32 3.49
CA LEU A 135 -34.74 6.92 2.30
C LEU A 135 -35.40 8.21 2.79
N GLN A 136 -34.57 9.19 3.12
CA GLN A 136 -34.85 10.50 2.57
C GLN A 136 -34.94 10.24 1.07
N THR A 137 -36.13 10.40 0.50
CA THR A 137 -36.25 10.68 -0.93
C THR A 137 -35.12 11.63 -1.25
N PRO A 138 -34.14 11.25 -2.10
CA PRO A 138 -33.13 12.19 -2.49
C PRO A 138 -33.93 13.36 -3.03
N ALA A 139 -33.75 14.54 -2.45
CA ALA A 139 -33.83 15.71 -3.29
C ALA A 139 -32.97 15.32 -4.49
N THR A 140 -33.56 15.30 -5.69
CA THR A 140 -32.78 15.27 -6.92
C THR A 140 -31.89 16.50 -6.84
N VAL A 141 -30.72 16.33 -6.23
CA VAL A 141 -29.67 17.32 -6.24
C VAL A 141 -29.17 17.21 -7.67
N SER A 142 -29.78 17.98 -8.55
CA SER A 142 -29.17 18.26 -9.85
C SER A 142 -27.85 18.95 -9.56
N ALA A 143 -26.81 18.63 -10.35
CA ALA A 143 -25.56 19.35 -10.24
C ALA A 143 -25.84 20.86 -10.28
N ALA A 144 -25.41 21.60 -9.25
CA ALA A 144 -25.64 23.03 -9.23
C ALA A 144 -24.89 23.65 -10.42
N THR A 145 -25.58 24.38 -11.29
CA THR A 145 -25.00 24.81 -12.58
C THR A 145 -24.02 25.98 -12.47
N ALA A 146 -23.95 26.65 -11.31
CA ALA A 146 -23.05 27.77 -11.09
C ALA A 146 -21.88 27.36 -10.18
N PHE A 147 -20.68 27.81 -10.54
CA PHE A 147 -19.51 27.69 -9.68
C PHE A 147 -19.73 28.39 -8.34
N GLY A 148 -19.39 27.71 -7.25
CA GLY A 148 -19.56 28.26 -5.90
C GLY A 148 -19.66 27.17 -4.83
N TYR A 149 -19.87 27.59 -3.59
CA TYR A 149 -20.15 26.67 -2.50
C TYR A 149 -21.26 27.17 -1.58
N THR A 150 -21.90 26.23 -0.90
CA THR A 150 -22.79 26.51 0.23
C THR A 150 -22.30 25.78 1.46
N THR A 151 -22.54 26.37 2.62
CA THR A 151 -22.26 25.76 3.92
C THR A 151 -23.57 25.49 4.64
N GLY A 152 -23.65 24.35 5.33
CA GLY A 152 -24.82 23.97 6.12
C GLY A 152 -24.42 23.21 7.36
N SER A 153 -25.39 22.57 8.01
CA SER A 153 -25.17 21.72 9.20
C SER A 153 -24.19 20.59 8.89
N ASP A 154 -22.93 20.76 9.31
CA ASP A 154 -21.81 19.83 9.10
C ASP A 154 -21.53 19.47 7.62
N LYS A 155 -21.77 20.40 6.69
CA LYS A 155 -21.53 20.13 5.25
C LYS A 155 -20.96 21.32 4.48
N TYR A 156 -20.05 21.02 3.56
CA TYR A 156 -19.70 21.88 2.43
C TYR A 156 -20.24 21.24 1.16
N VAL A 157 -20.96 22.01 0.34
CA VAL A 157 -21.41 21.59 -0.99
C VAL A 157 -20.76 22.51 -1.99
N ILE A 158 -19.85 21.99 -2.81
CA ILE A 158 -19.04 22.74 -3.78
C ILE A 158 -19.48 22.33 -5.18
N SER A 159 -19.81 23.31 -6.02
CA SER A 159 -20.01 23.08 -7.46
C SER A 159 -18.91 23.75 -8.26
N THR A 160 -18.43 23.00 -9.26
CA THR A 160 -17.47 23.50 -10.25
C THR A 160 -18.14 24.33 -11.34
N GLY A 161 -19.46 24.21 -11.54
CA GLY A 161 -20.16 24.76 -12.71
C GLY A 161 -19.97 23.93 -14.00
N GLY A 162 -18.98 23.03 -14.04
CA GLY A 162 -18.67 22.16 -15.19
C GLY A 162 -19.40 20.82 -15.21
N GLY A 163 -20.29 20.55 -14.24
CA GLY A 163 -21.00 19.28 -14.08
C GLY A 163 -20.58 18.46 -12.86
N LEU A 164 -19.53 18.87 -12.15
CA LEU A 164 -19.10 18.23 -10.88
C LEU A 164 -19.61 19.00 -9.66
N THR A 165 -20.29 18.31 -8.75
CA THR A 165 -20.68 18.77 -7.41
C THR A 165 -20.13 17.82 -6.35
N ILE A 166 -19.43 18.36 -5.36
CA ILE A 166 -18.83 17.62 -4.25
C ILE A 166 -19.53 17.98 -2.94
N THR A 167 -19.92 16.98 -2.16
CA THR A 167 -20.35 17.19 -0.76
C THR A 167 -19.30 16.64 0.20
N MET A 168 -18.89 17.47 1.15
CA MET A 168 -17.93 17.12 2.19
C MET A 168 -18.53 17.32 3.58
N LYS A 169 -18.14 16.48 4.54
CA LYS A 169 -18.44 16.70 5.97
C LYS A 169 -17.43 17.67 6.59
N GLN A 170 -17.90 18.66 7.34
CA GLN A 170 -17.00 19.61 8.00
C GLN A 170 -16.23 18.96 9.17
N SER A 171 -16.87 18.05 9.89
CA SER A 171 -16.37 17.40 11.10
C SER A 171 -15.29 16.34 10.83
N THR A 172 -15.23 15.78 9.62
CA THR A 172 -14.30 14.70 9.25
C THR A 172 -13.49 14.99 7.99
N CYS A 173 -13.92 15.95 7.17
CA CYS A 173 -13.41 16.21 5.82
C CYS A 173 -13.51 15.03 4.84
N ASP A 174 -14.39 14.06 5.14
CA ASP A 174 -14.74 13.03 4.16
C ASP A 174 -15.55 13.66 3.03
N ILE A 175 -15.20 13.31 1.79
CA ILE A 175 -16.09 13.50 0.64
C ILE A 175 -17.16 12.40 0.70
N THR A 176 -18.42 12.81 0.82
CA THR A 176 -19.58 11.90 1.00
C THR A 176 -20.54 11.88 -0.18
N SER A 177 -20.33 12.74 -1.18
CA SER A 177 -20.98 12.67 -2.49
C SER A 177 -20.06 13.26 -3.55
N ILE A 178 -20.00 12.60 -4.70
CA ILE A 178 -19.28 13.00 -5.91
C ILE A 178 -20.29 12.89 -7.05
N LEU A 179 -21.02 13.97 -7.30
CA LEU A 179 -22.03 14.01 -8.35
C LEU A 179 -21.42 14.59 -9.62
N TYR A 180 -21.26 13.74 -10.64
CA TYR A 180 -20.71 14.13 -11.94
C TYR A 180 -21.76 13.93 -13.04
N ASN A 181 -22.19 15.01 -13.70
CA ASN A 181 -23.23 14.97 -14.73
C ASN A 181 -24.48 14.17 -14.29
N ASP A 182 -24.96 14.48 -13.09
CA ASP A 182 -26.09 13.82 -12.41
C ASP A 182 -25.90 12.32 -12.09
N GLN A 183 -24.68 11.79 -12.21
CA GLN A 183 -24.30 10.45 -11.75
C GLN A 183 -23.59 10.54 -10.39
N GLU A 184 -24.16 9.90 -9.36
CA GLU A 184 -23.50 9.77 -8.07
C GLU A 184 -22.41 8.70 -8.15
N LEU A 185 -21.16 9.12 -8.01
CA LEU A 185 -19.99 8.26 -8.11
C LEU A 185 -19.49 7.80 -6.74
N GLN A 186 -19.84 8.47 -5.63
CA GLN A 186 -19.31 8.15 -4.30
C GLN A 186 -19.95 6.89 -3.71
N TYR A 187 -19.10 6.00 -3.18
CA TYR A 187 -19.57 4.86 -2.39
C TYR A 187 -20.27 5.33 -1.11
N LYS A 188 -21.50 4.86 -0.87
CA LYS A 188 -22.38 5.38 0.19
C LYS A 188 -21.97 5.00 1.62
N SER A 189 -21.32 3.84 1.80
CA SER A 189 -21.04 3.34 3.16
C SER A 189 -19.75 3.91 3.75
N MET A 190 -18.89 4.52 2.94
CA MET A 190 -17.61 5.08 3.40
C MET A 190 -17.14 6.18 2.46
N GLY A 191 -16.71 7.31 3.03
CA GLY A 191 -16.29 8.48 2.26
C GLY A 191 -14.93 8.31 1.57
N THR A 192 -14.68 9.24 0.63
CA THR A 192 -13.37 9.45 -0.01
C THR A 192 -12.52 10.37 0.88
N HIS A 193 -11.29 9.96 1.21
CA HIS A 193 -10.46 10.63 2.22
C HIS A 193 -8.98 10.25 2.18
N VAL A 194 -8.18 10.94 2.99
CA VAL A 194 -6.82 10.52 3.37
C VAL A 194 -6.89 9.26 4.27
N ASN A 195 -6.08 8.26 3.97
CA ASN A 195 -5.93 6.99 4.69
C ASN A 195 -7.25 6.22 4.91
N SER A 196 -7.80 6.32 6.12
CA SER A 196 -9.06 5.70 6.55
C SER A 196 -10.00 6.74 7.18
N GLY A 197 -9.81 8.01 6.81
CA GLY A 197 -10.41 9.19 7.42
C GLY A 197 -9.42 9.89 8.34
N LEU A 198 -9.48 11.22 8.39
CA LEU A 198 -8.62 12.01 9.29
C LEU A 198 -8.97 11.78 10.76
N GLY A 199 -10.22 11.44 11.05
CA GLY A 199 -10.70 11.16 12.41
C GLY A 199 -12.18 11.49 12.55
N LYS A 200 -12.77 11.12 13.69
CA LYS A 200 -14.18 11.44 14.01
C LYS A 200 -14.35 12.74 14.81
N THR A 201 -13.26 13.24 15.39
CA THR A 201 -13.23 14.41 16.28
C THR A 201 -11.90 15.14 16.13
N GLY A 202 -11.89 16.46 16.25
CA GLY A 202 -10.66 17.26 16.24
C GLY A 202 -10.11 17.61 14.85
N VAL A 203 -10.89 17.35 13.79
CA VAL A 203 -10.61 17.90 12.46
C VAL A 203 -11.13 19.33 12.42
N GLU A 204 -10.23 20.27 12.15
CA GLU A 204 -10.55 21.67 11.90
C GLU A 204 -10.66 21.88 10.40
N SER A 205 -11.85 22.22 9.91
CA SER A 205 -12.08 22.49 8.50
C SER A 205 -12.46 23.94 8.24
N THR A 206 -11.96 24.49 7.14
CA THR A 206 -12.32 25.82 6.63
C THR A 206 -12.56 25.75 5.14
N ILE A 207 -13.42 26.63 4.64
CA ILE A 207 -13.69 26.83 3.21
C ILE A 207 -13.66 28.33 2.90
N GLU A 208 -12.95 28.71 1.84
CA GLU A 208 -12.86 30.10 1.39
C GLU A 208 -12.73 30.21 -0.13
N THR A 209 -13.16 31.34 -0.68
CA THR A 209 -12.85 31.74 -2.05
C THR A 209 -11.57 32.56 -2.05
N LEU A 210 -10.58 32.12 -2.81
CA LEU A 210 -9.30 32.80 -2.96
C LEU A 210 -9.43 34.04 -3.84
N ASN A 211 -8.54 35.01 -3.61
CA ASN A 211 -8.47 36.23 -4.41
C ASN A 211 -7.54 36.07 -5.63
N ASP A 212 -7.65 34.95 -6.34
CA ASP A 212 -6.99 34.73 -7.63
C ASP A 212 -7.94 35.09 -8.80
N SER A 213 -7.45 34.97 -10.03
CA SER A 213 -8.22 35.29 -11.24
C SER A 213 -9.40 34.34 -11.47
N LYS A 214 -9.30 33.10 -10.98
CA LYS A 214 -10.29 32.04 -11.13
C LYS A 214 -11.29 31.94 -9.98
N LYS A 215 -11.12 32.73 -8.91
CA LYS A 215 -11.91 32.63 -7.66
C LYS A 215 -11.89 31.21 -7.10
N THR A 216 -10.71 30.57 -7.13
CA THR A 216 -10.52 29.19 -6.67
C THR A 216 -11.11 29.00 -5.27
N ILE A 217 -11.90 27.95 -5.08
CA ILE A 217 -12.43 27.56 -3.76
C ILE A 217 -11.40 26.65 -3.11
N LYS A 218 -10.97 27.00 -1.89
CA LYS A 218 -10.04 26.20 -1.09
C LYS A 218 -10.77 25.65 0.13
N VAL A 219 -10.68 24.34 0.33
CA VAL A 219 -11.04 23.66 1.58
C VAL A 219 -9.75 23.20 2.25
N SER A 220 -9.53 23.60 3.51
CA SER A 220 -8.40 23.16 4.34
C SER A 220 -8.93 22.31 5.49
N CYS A 221 -8.29 21.17 5.73
CA CYS A 221 -8.67 20.19 6.75
C CYS A 221 -7.45 19.84 7.59
N LYS A 222 -7.44 20.27 8.84
CA LYS A 222 -6.29 20.13 9.74
C LYS A 222 -6.62 19.21 10.90
N ILE A 223 -5.69 18.32 11.19
CA ILE A 223 -5.64 17.52 12.42
C ILE A 223 -4.18 17.38 12.83
N THR A 224 -3.91 16.89 14.04
CA THR A 224 -2.54 16.68 14.51
C THR A 224 -1.70 15.94 13.47
N GLY A 225 -0.70 16.66 12.94
CA GLY A 225 0.30 16.17 12.00
C GLY A 225 -0.13 16.02 10.53
N ILE A 226 -1.38 16.33 10.18
CA ILE A 226 -1.87 16.30 8.78
C ILE A 226 -2.67 17.56 8.46
N GLU A 227 -2.36 18.19 7.33
CA GLU A 227 -3.18 19.22 6.71
C GLU A 227 -3.49 18.83 5.26
N GLN A 228 -4.75 18.47 5.00
CA GLN A 228 -5.25 18.16 3.67
C GLN A 228 -5.88 19.41 3.04
N THR A 229 -5.47 19.74 1.82
CA THR A 229 -6.02 20.84 1.04
C THR A 229 -6.78 20.29 -0.18
N TYR A 230 -7.96 20.84 -0.45
CA TYR A 230 -8.74 20.62 -1.66
C TYR A 230 -9.00 21.95 -2.36
N LEU A 231 -8.88 21.99 -3.67
CA LEU A 231 -8.97 23.20 -4.49
C LEU A 231 -9.88 22.92 -5.70
N PHE A 232 -10.81 23.84 -5.95
CA PHE A 232 -11.81 23.74 -7.02
C PHE A 232 -11.84 25.03 -7.83
N ARG A 233 -11.95 24.90 -9.16
CA ARG A 233 -11.94 26.01 -10.11
C ARG A 233 -13.20 26.01 -10.98
N PRO A 234 -13.62 27.17 -11.49
CA PRO A 234 -14.80 27.27 -12.34
C PRO A 234 -14.58 26.49 -13.63
N ASP A 235 -15.59 25.70 -13.98
CA ASP A 235 -15.71 24.88 -15.19
C ASP A 235 -14.63 23.80 -15.35
N GLU A 236 -13.95 23.45 -14.25
CA GLU A 236 -12.98 22.35 -14.18
C GLU A 236 -13.55 21.22 -13.33
N ASN A 237 -13.83 20.06 -13.95
CA ASN A 237 -14.30 18.86 -13.24
C ASN A 237 -13.12 18.13 -12.57
N VAL A 238 -12.41 18.83 -11.68
CA VAL A 238 -11.16 18.40 -11.06
C VAL A 238 -11.16 18.79 -9.58
N ILE A 239 -10.67 17.89 -8.74
CA ILE A 239 -10.34 18.17 -7.34
C ILE A 239 -8.82 18.23 -7.24
N TYR A 240 -8.25 19.43 -7.19
CA TYR A 240 -6.81 19.58 -6.96
C TYR A 240 -6.51 19.46 -5.47
N MET A 241 -5.41 18.79 -5.13
CA MET A 241 -5.12 18.38 -3.76
C MET A 241 -3.64 18.49 -3.41
N GLY A 242 -3.41 18.59 -2.10
CA GLY A 242 -2.10 18.47 -1.49
C GLY A 242 -2.23 18.06 -0.03
N THR A 243 -1.25 17.31 0.46
CA THR A 243 -1.25 16.79 1.83
C THR A 243 0.03 17.19 2.53
N TYR A 244 -0.05 18.05 3.53
CA TYR A 244 1.08 18.34 4.40
C TYR A 244 1.11 17.34 5.55
N HIS A 245 2.27 16.71 5.76
CA HIS A 245 2.51 15.67 6.75
C HIS A 245 3.72 16.03 7.63
N THR A 246 3.51 16.13 8.93
CA THR A 246 4.59 16.50 9.86
C THR A 246 5.44 15.31 10.28
N LYS A 247 6.70 15.58 10.63
CA LYS A 247 7.67 14.57 11.07
C LYS A 247 7.36 13.92 12.43
N ASP A 248 6.60 14.59 13.29
CA ASP A 248 6.20 14.08 14.60
C ASP A 248 5.07 13.04 14.55
N LEU A 249 4.38 12.93 13.40
CA LEU A 249 3.39 11.88 13.16
C LEU A 249 4.00 10.81 12.25
N VAL A 250 4.40 9.66 12.78
CA VAL A 250 4.88 8.55 11.95
C VAL A 250 3.71 7.64 11.58
N LEU A 251 3.42 7.53 10.28
CA LEU A 251 2.39 6.65 9.73
C LEU A 251 3.05 5.50 8.95
N PRO A 252 2.49 4.27 8.99
CA PRO A 252 3.00 3.16 8.17
C PRO A 252 2.64 3.31 6.68
N GLU A 253 1.72 4.21 6.35
CA GLU A 253 1.33 4.61 5.00
C GLU A 253 0.62 5.97 5.02
N LEU A 254 0.74 6.69 3.91
CA LEU A 254 -0.01 7.90 3.60
C LEU A 254 -0.57 7.78 2.18
N ARG A 255 -1.89 7.77 2.07
CA ARG A 255 -2.61 7.66 0.79
C ARG A 255 -3.82 8.58 0.75
N PHE A 256 -4.22 8.99 -0.43
CA PHE A 256 -5.56 9.50 -0.68
C PHE A 256 -6.36 8.42 -1.41
N LEU A 257 -7.58 8.14 -0.96
CA LEU A 257 -8.39 7.01 -1.43
C LEU A 257 -9.78 7.49 -1.85
N ALA A 258 -10.03 7.46 -3.16
CA ALA A 258 -11.34 7.68 -3.75
C ALA A 258 -12.13 6.38 -3.76
N ARG A 259 -13.23 6.33 -3.01
CA ARG A 259 -14.10 5.15 -2.90
C ARG A 259 -15.32 5.36 -3.78
N LEU A 260 -15.29 4.77 -4.97
CA LEU A 260 -16.33 4.92 -5.97
C LEU A 260 -17.38 3.79 -5.86
N ASP A 261 -18.64 4.10 -6.13
CA ASP A 261 -19.69 3.10 -6.22
C ASP A 261 -19.42 2.18 -7.41
N LYS A 262 -19.09 0.92 -7.12
CA LYS A 262 -18.75 -0.08 -8.13
C LYS A 262 -19.92 -0.46 -9.05
N ASN A 263 -21.16 -0.09 -8.71
CA ASN A 263 -22.30 -0.31 -9.60
C ASN A 263 -22.39 0.77 -10.68
N VAL A 264 -21.78 1.94 -10.43
CA VAL A 264 -21.73 3.07 -11.37
C VAL A 264 -20.39 3.06 -12.11
N VAL A 265 -19.28 3.05 -11.37
CA VAL A 265 -17.91 2.93 -11.92
C VAL A 265 -17.49 1.46 -11.86
N ASN A 266 -18.05 0.67 -12.77
CA ASN A 266 -18.12 -0.78 -12.70
C ASN A 266 -16.95 -1.56 -13.34
N ALA A 267 -15.95 -0.87 -13.86
CA ALA A 267 -14.70 -1.49 -14.31
C ALA A 267 -13.53 -0.99 -13.46
N GLY A 268 -12.69 -1.93 -13.03
CA GLY A 268 -11.42 -1.66 -12.36
C GLY A 268 -10.24 -2.16 -13.19
N VAL A 269 -9.04 -2.03 -12.63
CA VAL A 269 -7.87 -2.70 -13.20
C VAL A 269 -8.06 -4.20 -13.04
N LEU A 270 -7.97 -4.95 -14.14
CA LEU A 270 -8.32 -6.37 -14.18
C LEU A 270 -7.60 -7.17 -13.10
N GLU A 271 -6.28 -6.99 -12.96
CA GLU A 271 -5.45 -7.72 -12.01
C GLU A 271 -5.71 -7.35 -10.54
N ALA A 272 -6.38 -6.22 -10.29
CA ALA A 272 -6.78 -5.74 -8.97
C ALA A 272 -8.28 -5.90 -8.69
N THR A 273 -9.00 -6.60 -9.58
CA THR A 273 -10.43 -6.87 -9.43
C THR A 273 -10.64 -8.19 -8.70
N ILE A 274 -11.24 -8.13 -7.51
CA ILE A 274 -11.66 -9.31 -6.74
C ILE A 274 -13.07 -9.66 -7.16
N GLU A 275 -13.24 -10.83 -7.77
CA GLU A 275 -14.51 -11.34 -8.26
C GLU A 275 -15.18 -12.26 -7.23
N SER A 276 -16.50 -12.45 -7.37
CA SER A 276 -17.24 -13.38 -6.51
C SER A 276 -16.68 -14.80 -6.59
N GLY A 277 -16.52 -15.44 -5.43
CA GLY A 277 -15.99 -16.80 -5.33
C GLY A 277 -14.47 -16.89 -5.24
N MET A 278 -13.75 -15.77 -5.32
CA MET A 278 -12.31 -15.76 -5.01
C MET A 278 -12.06 -15.89 -3.52
N THR A 279 -11.00 -16.63 -3.16
CA THR A 279 -10.59 -16.87 -1.77
C THR A 279 -9.17 -16.38 -1.52
N ALA A 280 -8.90 -15.91 -0.31
CA ALA A 280 -7.56 -15.48 0.06
C ALA A 280 -6.56 -16.64 0.04
N ILE A 281 -5.40 -16.43 -0.59
CA ILE A 281 -4.29 -17.40 -0.66
C ILE A 281 -3.02 -16.89 0.04
N GLU A 282 -2.93 -15.58 0.29
CA GLU A 282 -1.86 -14.98 1.06
C GLU A 282 -2.40 -13.76 1.81
N ALA A 283 -2.34 -13.81 3.14
CA ALA A 283 -2.99 -12.83 4.02
C ALA A 283 -4.46 -12.61 3.62
N GLU A 284 -4.93 -11.35 3.58
CA GLU A 284 -6.28 -10.96 3.12
C GLU A 284 -6.20 -10.11 1.83
N ASP A 285 -5.04 -10.07 1.16
CA ASP A 285 -4.78 -9.14 0.06
C ASP A 285 -4.35 -9.79 -1.26
N VAL A 286 -4.08 -11.10 -1.28
CA VAL A 286 -3.95 -11.87 -2.52
C VAL A 286 -5.02 -12.94 -2.56
N MET A 287 -5.83 -12.89 -3.61
CA MET A 287 -6.99 -13.75 -3.82
C MET A 287 -6.75 -14.66 -5.03
N ALA A 288 -7.37 -15.83 -5.04
CA ALA A 288 -7.41 -16.71 -6.20
C ALA A 288 -8.82 -17.23 -6.46
N ASP A 289 -9.17 -17.45 -7.72
CA ASP A 289 -10.36 -18.19 -8.10
C ASP A 289 -10.13 -19.71 -8.10
N SER A 290 -11.19 -20.48 -8.35
CA SER A 290 -11.14 -21.95 -8.44
C SER A 290 -10.26 -22.47 -9.59
N LYS A 291 -9.90 -21.63 -10.57
CA LYS A 291 -9.01 -21.98 -11.68
C LYS A 291 -7.55 -21.66 -11.36
N GLY A 292 -7.27 -20.96 -10.27
CA GLY A 292 -5.93 -20.51 -9.89
C GLY A 292 -5.51 -19.19 -10.54
N LEU A 293 -6.45 -18.39 -11.06
CA LEU A 293 -6.18 -17.01 -11.45
C LEU A 293 -6.12 -16.14 -10.20
N THR A 294 -5.06 -15.36 -10.08
CA THR A 294 -4.78 -14.57 -8.88
C THR A 294 -5.01 -13.09 -9.11
N ARG A 295 -5.46 -12.41 -8.05
CA ARG A 295 -5.80 -10.98 -8.05
C ARG A 295 -5.31 -10.33 -6.77
N SER A 296 -4.84 -9.10 -6.89
CA SER A 296 -4.44 -8.30 -5.75
C SER A 296 -4.42 -6.83 -6.12
N LYS A 297 -4.80 -5.98 -5.18
CA LYS A 297 -4.63 -4.52 -5.30
C LYS A 297 -3.20 -4.12 -5.69
N TYR A 298 -2.18 -4.88 -5.27
CA TYR A 298 -0.78 -4.62 -5.62
C TYR A 298 -0.45 -4.79 -7.11
N TYR A 299 -1.28 -5.52 -7.87
CA TYR A 299 -1.06 -5.75 -9.30
C TYR A 299 -1.57 -4.58 -10.17
N SER A 300 -2.27 -3.62 -9.57
CA SER A 300 -2.57 -2.33 -10.22
C SER A 300 -1.34 -1.41 -10.32
N ALA A 301 -0.33 -1.65 -9.49
CA ALA A 301 0.81 -0.77 -9.33
C ALA A 301 1.64 -0.64 -10.61
N VAL A 302 2.16 0.56 -10.84
CA VAL A 302 3.15 0.90 -11.87
C VAL A 302 4.29 1.69 -11.22
N PRO A 303 5.51 1.70 -11.80
CA PRO A 303 6.61 2.52 -11.29
C PRO A 303 6.25 4.00 -11.26
N PHE A 304 6.61 4.73 -10.20
CA PHE A 304 6.31 6.16 -10.04
C PHE A 304 6.84 7.04 -11.17
N ILE A 305 7.93 6.65 -11.83
CA ILE A 305 8.47 7.32 -13.02
C ILE A 305 7.55 7.21 -14.26
N ASP A 306 6.61 6.27 -14.26
CA ASP A 306 5.66 5.98 -15.33
C ASP A 306 4.20 6.25 -14.92
N ASP A 307 3.97 6.83 -13.73
CA ASP A 307 2.66 6.93 -13.09
C ASP A 307 2.20 8.38 -12.93
N ASP A 308 2.18 9.11 -14.04
CA ASP A 308 1.68 10.50 -14.10
C ASP A 308 0.15 10.56 -14.12
N VAL A 309 -0.50 9.54 -14.72
CA VAL A 309 -1.96 9.39 -14.77
C VAL A 309 -2.37 7.94 -14.57
N HIS A 310 -3.25 7.68 -13.60
CA HIS A 310 -3.91 6.38 -13.44
C HIS A 310 -5.36 6.54 -13.01
N GLY A 311 -6.22 5.61 -13.39
CA GLY A 311 -7.65 5.74 -13.11
C GLY A 311 -8.47 4.53 -13.49
N VAL A 312 -9.78 4.73 -13.42
CA VAL A 312 -10.81 3.77 -13.79
C VAL A 312 -11.89 4.47 -14.59
N GLU A 313 -12.53 3.76 -15.50
CA GLU A 313 -13.60 4.31 -16.33
C GLU A 313 -14.80 3.37 -16.43
N SER A 314 -15.93 3.95 -16.85
CA SER A 314 -17.20 3.28 -17.09
C SER A 314 -18.00 4.09 -18.10
N SER A 315 -19.21 3.64 -18.44
CA SER A 315 -20.13 4.45 -19.24
C SER A 315 -20.63 5.71 -18.52
N ALA A 316 -20.50 5.79 -17.19
CA ALA A 316 -20.97 6.93 -16.41
C ALA A 316 -19.91 8.04 -16.28
N ALA A 317 -18.65 7.66 -16.08
CA ALA A 317 -17.53 8.57 -15.90
C ALA A 317 -16.18 7.87 -16.05
N GLY A 318 -15.16 8.65 -16.39
CA GLY A 318 -13.76 8.36 -16.12
C GLY A 318 -13.29 9.12 -14.88
N VAL A 319 -12.55 8.44 -13.99
CA VAL A 319 -12.01 9.02 -12.74
C VAL A 319 -10.52 8.70 -12.66
N TYR A 320 -9.68 9.75 -12.67
CA TYR A 320 -8.23 9.61 -12.80
C TYR A 320 -7.50 10.44 -11.76
N PHE A 321 -6.52 9.84 -11.08
CA PHE A 321 -5.46 10.63 -10.48
C PHE A 321 -4.56 11.18 -11.58
N VAL A 322 -4.23 12.46 -11.45
CA VAL A 322 -3.21 13.13 -12.23
C VAL A 322 -2.19 13.68 -11.25
N ILE A 323 -0.94 13.26 -11.39
CA ILE A 323 0.13 13.57 -10.47
C ILE A 323 1.06 14.56 -11.16
N SER A 324 1.28 15.71 -10.53
CA SER A 324 2.14 16.75 -11.11
C SER A 324 3.61 16.30 -11.15
N ASP A 325 4.45 17.01 -11.90
CA ASP A 325 5.91 16.79 -11.93
C ASP A 325 6.59 16.90 -10.54
N LEU A 326 5.93 17.54 -9.58
CA LEU A 326 6.38 17.64 -8.18
C LEU A 326 5.68 16.63 -7.26
N GLY A 327 4.71 15.89 -7.76
CA GLY A 327 3.78 15.09 -6.96
C GLY A 327 4.44 14.00 -6.13
N TYR A 328 5.54 13.44 -6.63
CA TYR A 328 6.32 12.39 -5.97
C TYR A 328 7.52 12.91 -5.16
N GLU A 329 7.73 14.23 -5.08
CA GLU A 329 8.98 14.76 -4.50
C GLU A 329 9.16 14.40 -3.02
N THR A 330 8.06 14.26 -2.29
CA THR A 330 8.04 13.90 -0.87
C THR A 330 7.63 12.42 -0.67
N SER A 331 7.55 11.64 -1.74
CA SER A 331 7.40 10.18 -1.66
C SER A 331 8.71 9.51 -1.27
N SER A 332 8.68 8.19 -1.06
CA SER A 332 9.85 7.37 -0.70
C SER A 332 10.00 6.16 -1.59
N GLY A 333 11.25 5.79 -1.91
CA GLY A 333 11.59 4.59 -2.68
C GLY A 333 12.20 4.86 -4.06
N GLY A 334 12.30 6.12 -4.47
CA GLY A 334 12.89 6.50 -5.76
C GLY A 334 11.97 6.27 -6.97
N PRO A 335 12.50 6.46 -8.20
CA PRO A 335 11.71 6.47 -9.44
C PRO A 335 11.00 5.14 -9.74
N PHE A 336 11.59 4.03 -9.31
CA PHE A 336 11.12 2.68 -9.64
C PHE A 336 10.21 2.08 -8.58
N PHE A 337 9.97 2.81 -7.48
CA PHE A 337 8.98 2.40 -6.49
C PHE A 337 7.59 2.34 -7.13
N ARG A 338 6.78 1.40 -6.67
CA ARG A 338 5.43 1.16 -7.20
C ARG A 338 4.49 0.84 -6.05
N ASP A 339 3.27 1.35 -6.11
CA ASP A 339 2.27 1.14 -5.06
C ASP A 339 0.86 1.00 -5.64
N ILE A 340 -0.10 0.68 -4.78
CA ILE A 340 -1.48 0.37 -5.15
C ILE A 340 -2.14 1.58 -5.80
N ASN A 341 -2.67 1.41 -7.01
CA ASN A 341 -3.45 2.43 -7.71
C ASN A 341 -4.95 2.11 -7.71
N ASN A 342 -5.32 0.82 -7.70
CA ASN A 342 -6.71 0.39 -7.68
C ASN A 342 -6.94 -0.87 -6.81
N LYS A 343 -8.11 -0.95 -6.19
CA LYS A 343 -8.71 -2.15 -5.62
C LYS A 343 -10.19 -2.18 -5.98
N PHE A 344 -10.63 -3.17 -6.75
CA PHE A 344 -12.04 -3.35 -7.06
C PHE A 344 -12.60 -4.55 -6.27
N ASP A 345 -13.47 -4.27 -5.30
CA ASP A 345 -14.01 -5.27 -4.36
C ASP A 345 -15.41 -4.87 -3.86
N VAL A 346 -15.54 -4.35 -2.63
CA VAL A 346 -16.81 -3.84 -2.09
C VAL A 346 -17.21 -2.53 -2.77
N SER A 347 -16.21 -1.73 -3.13
CA SER A 347 -16.25 -0.50 -3.92
C SER A 347 -15.15 -0.55 -4.98
N ASN A 348 -15.18 0.38 -5.93
CA ASN A 348 -14.05 0.62 -6.81
C ASN A 348 -13.14 1.68 -6.16
N GLU A 349 -12.10 1.23 -5.48
CA GLU A 349 -11.19 2.09 -4.73
C GLU A 349 -10.03 2.51 -5.63
N LEU A 350 -9.93 3.80 -5.94
CA LEU A 350 -8.79 4.39 -6.63
C LEU A 350 -7.91 5.10 -5.61
N SER A 351 -6.59 4.91 -5.66
CA SER A 351 -5.67 5.46 -4.66
C SER A 351 -4.44 6.12 -5.25
N PHE A 352 -4.02 7.21 -4.62
CA PHE A 352 -2.67 7.74 -4.73
C PHE A 352 -1.93 7.48 -3.41
N TYR A 353 -0.96 6.58 -3.45
CA TYR A 353 -0.09 6.27 -2.30
C TYR A 353 1.13 7.19 -2.30
N MET A 354 1.11 8.18 -1.41
CA MET A 354 2.19 9.13 -1.24
C MET A 354 3.41 8.46 -0.61
N ASN A 355 3.21 7.54 0.35
CA ASN A 355 4.23 6.65 0.88
C ASN A 355 3.61 5.41 1.53
N SER A 356 4.40 4.33 1.68
CA SER A 356 4.00 3.12 2.41
C SER A 356 5.20 2.28 2.82
N ASP A 357 4.97 1.32 3.71
CA ASP A 357 5.94 0.26 4.03
C ASP A 357 5.90 -0.91 3.01
N HIS A 358 5.27 -0.73 1.83
CA HIS A 358 5.22 -1.74 0.78
C HIS A 358 6.57 -1.89 0.08
N THR A 359 7.40 -2.81 0.57
CA THR A 359 8.75 -3.08 0.04
C THR A 359 9.65 -1.83 0.07
N ARG A 360 9.41 -0.94 1.04
CA ARG A 360 10.15 0.32 1.19
C ARG A 360 11.65 0.10 1.41
N ILE A 361 12.46 0.89 0.70
CA ILE A 361 13.93 0.89 0.74
C ILE A 361 14.55 2.22 1.19
N GLU A 362 13.74 3.28 1.28
CA GLU A 362 14.16 4.60 1.78
C GLU A 362 13.35 5.02 3.00
N ASP A 363 13.89 5.92 3.82
CA ASP A 363 13.12 6.54 4.90
C ASP A 363 11.99 7.45 4.39
N TYR A 364 10.97 7.63 5.24
CA TYR A 364 9.88 8.56 4.92
C TYR A 364 10.38 9.99 4.89
N ARG A 365 9.92 10.71 3.86
CA ARG A 365 10.05 12.16 3.75
C ARG A 365 8.78 12.79 4.30
N TYR A 366 8.92 14.00 4.84
CA TYR A 366 7.85 14.74 5.48
C TYR A 366 7.77 16.14 4.87
N GLY A 367 6.61 16.79 5.02
CA GLY A 367 6.30 18.05 4.38
C GLY A 367 5.11 17.92 3.45
N PHE A 368 5.12 18.67 2.35
CA PHE A 368 4.02 18.68 1.40
C PHE A 368 4.16 17.56 0.37
N HIS A 369 3.16 16.67 0.30
CA HIS A 369 2.98 15.66 -0.73
C HIS A 369 2.00 16.16 -1.80
N GLY A 370 2.35 15.94 -3.07
CA GLY A 370 1.67 16.56 -4.21
C GLY A 370 2.44 17.74 -4.80
N PRO A 371 1.80 18.55 -5.66
CA PRO A 371 0.37 18.53 -5.99
C PRO A 371 -0.07 17.27 -6.74
N TYR A 372 -1.31 16.85 -6.50
CA TYR A 372 -2.00 15.79 -7.25
C TYR A 372 -3.47 16.19 -7.41
N ALA A 373 -4.18 15.59 -8.37
CA ALA A 373 -5.56 15.90 -8.64
C ALA A 373 -6.39 14.65 -8.90
N LEU A 374 -7.69 14.72 -8.63
CA LEU A 374 -8.68 13.73 -9.06
C LEU A 374 -9.54 14.37 -10.16
N ALA A 375 -9.35 13.93 -11.41
CA ALA A 375 -10.03 14.44 -12.59
C ALA A 375 -11.22 13.55 -12.99
N PHE A 376 -12.32 14.19 -13.40
CA PHE A 376 -13.55 13.54 -13.83
C PHE A 376 -13.83 13.84 -15.30
N THR A 377 -13.85 12.80 -16.12
CA THR A 377 -14.05 12.89 -17.58
C THR A 377 -15.27 12.07 -18.00
N SER A 378 -15.67 12.19 -19.27
CA SER A 378 -16.73 11.38 -19.86
C SER A 378 -16.27 9.96 -20.27
N GLY A 379 -15.02 9.58 -19.98
CA GLY A 379 -14.46 8.28 -20.32
C GLY A 379 -12.94 8.30 -20.25
N ALA A 380 -12.30 8.75 -21.34
CA ALA A 380 -10.84 8.69 -21.49
C ALA A 380 -10.07 9.49 -20.43
N ALA A 381 -8.86 8.99 -20.13
CA ALA A 381 -7.90 9.67 -19.27
C ALA A 381 -7.49 11.04 -19.84
N PRO A 382 -7.36 12.08 -19.00
CA PRO A 382 -6.72 13.33 -19.42
C PRO A 382 -5.21 13.11 -19.64
N ALA A 383 -4.57 13.96 -20.43
CA ALA A 383 -3.12 14.06 -20.41
C ALA A 383 -2.67 14.77 -19.12
N ALA A 384 -1.58 14.35 -18.49
CA ALA A 384 -1.07 15.02 -17.29
C ALA A 384 -0.85 16.53 -17.51
N SER A 385 -0.29 16.89 -18.68
CA SER A 385 -0.04 18.27 -19.10
C SER A 385 -1.31 19.10 -19.38
N SER A 386 -2.50 18.51 -19.33
CA SER A 386 -3.76 19.24 -19.54
C SER A 386 -4.31 19.90 -18.28
N LEU A 387 -3.81 19.51 -17.10
CA LEU A 387 -4.17 20.13 -15.83
C LEU A 387 -3.17 21.23 -15.48
N ASP A 388 -3.69 22.37 -15.03
CA ASP A 388 -2.87 23.49 -14.57
C ASP A 388 -2.56 23.31 -13.08
N PHE A 389 -1.32 22.92 -12.76
CA PHE A 389 -0.79 22.92 -11.40
C PHE A 389 0.03 24.18 -11.06
N ASP A 390 0.26 25.08 -12.01
CA ASP A 390 1.11 26.26 -11.84
C ASP A 390 0.51 27.26 -10.86
N PHE A 391 -0.79 27.21 -10.60
CA PHE A 391 -1.39 28.09 -9.61
C PHE A 391 -1.03 27.78 -8.17
N PHE A 392 -0.58 26.55 -7.87
CA PHE A 392 -0.08 26.21 -6.53
C PHE A 392 1.11 27.10 -6.11
N GLN A 393 1.83 27.65 -7.09
CA GLN A 393 3.00 28.50 -6.91
C GLN A 393 2.72 29.75 -6.07
N ASP A 394 1.49 30.27 -6.11
CA ASP A 394 1.09 31.53 -5.47
C ASP A 394 0.21 31.34 -4.22
N LEU A 395 -0.11 30.10 -3.85
CA LEU A 395 -1.11 29.82 -2.79
C LEU A 395 -0.56 29.93 -1.36
N GLY A 396 0.76 29.91 -1.17
CA GLY A 396 1.38 29.91 0.16
C GLY A 396 0.97 28.72 1.03
N LEU A 397 0.74 27.54 0.43
CA LEU A 397 0.36 26.33 1.16
C LEU A 397 1.48 25.86 2.09
N ASN A 398 1.09 25.30 3.24
CA ASN A 398 2.01 24.83 4.25
C ASN A 398 2.95 23.73 3.70
N GLY A 399 4.26 23.94 3.83
CA GLY A 399 5.29 23.02 3.33
C GLY A 399 5.49 22.98 1.81
N PHE A 400 4.64 23.64 1.02
CA PHE A 400 4.82 23.73 -0.44
C PHE A 400 5.94 24.72 -0.76
N VAL A 401 6.89 24.31 -1.61
CA VAL A 401 8.01 25.16 -2.05
C VAL A 401 7.76 25.59 -3.49
N PRO A 402 7.60 26.89 -3.78
CA PRO A 402 7.37 27.34 -5.15
C PRO A 402 8.65 27.30 -6.00
N ASN A 403 8.48 27.26 -7.32
CA ASN A 403 9.55 27.22 -8.33
C ASN A 403 10.54 28.37 -8.21
N SER A 404 10.09 29.55 -7.76
CA SER A 404 10.96 30.70 -7.47
C SER A 404 12.01 30.44 -6.37
N LYS A 405 11.85 29.38 -5.57
CA LYS A 405 12.79 28.93 -4.53
C LYS A 405 13.50 27.61 -4.89
N ARG A 406 13.32 27.13 -6.12
CA ARG A 406 13.88 25.88 -6.62
C ARG A 406 15.00 26.14 -7.61
N GLY A 407 15.91 25.18 -7.75
CA GLY A 407 16.93 25.18 -8.78
C GLY A 407 16.70 24.05 -9.79
N GLN A 408 17.46 24.06 -10.88
CA GLN A 408 17.54 22.96 -11.83
C GLN A 408 18.99 22.53 -12.03
N MET A 409 19.18 21.29 -12.45
CA MET A 409 20.47 20.72 -12.79
C MET A 409 20.45 20.32 -14.25
N SER A 410 21.34 20.89 -15.06
CA SER A 410 21.57 20.41 -16.42
C SER A 410 22.96 19.80 -16.49
N GLY A 411 23.10 18.64 -17.10
CA GLY A 411 24.36 17.93 -17.05
C GLY A 411 24.60 16.97 -18.19
N SER A 412 25.75 16.32 -18.13
CA SER A 412 26.15 15.26 -19.05
C SER A 412 26.62 14.00 -18.32
N ILE A 413 26.51 12.86 -18.99
CA ILE A 413 26.90 11.54 -18.52
C ILE A 413 28.10 11.08 -19.32
N THR A 414 29.22 10.80 -18.64
CA THR A 414 30.41 10.23 -19.27
C THR A 414 30.44 8.73 -19.04
N ASP A 415 30.55 7.94 -20.10
CA ASP A 415 30.52 6.48 -20.07
C ASP A 415 31.68 5.92 -20.90
N SER A 416 32.89 5.95 -20.33
CA SER A 416 34.12 5.56 -21.06
C SER A 416 34.17 4.08 -21.41
N GLU A 417 33.56 3.24 -20.56
CA GLU A 417 33.56 1.79 -20.72
C GLU A 417 32.32 1.27 -21.47
N GLY A 418 31.43 2.15 -21.91
CA GLY A 418 30.24 1.79 -22.68
C GLY A 418 29.21 0.95 -21.91
N VAL A 419 29.11 1.12 -20.59
CA VAL A 419 28.21 0.35 -19.72
C VAL A 419 26.75 0.58 -20.08
N LEU A 420 26.39 1.82 -20.45
CA LEU A 420 25.01 2.20 -20.72
C LEU A 420 24.53 1.65 -22.06
N GLY A 421 25.41 1.58 -23.07
CA GLY A 421 25.03 1.24 -24.44
C GLY A 421 23.82 2.05 -24.92
N ASP A 422 22.83 1.35 -25.49
CA ASP A 422 21.53 1.88 -25.92
C ASP A 422 20.42 1.71 -24.87
N SER A 423 20.77 1.37 -23.62
CA SER A 423 19.79 1.13 -22.55
C SER A 423 19.01 2.40 -22.22
N GLU A 424 17.81 2.23 -21.66
CA GLU A 424 17.11 3.32 -20.99
C GLU A 424 17.95 3.82 -19.81
N VAL A 425 18.06 5.15 -19.70
CA VAL A 425 18.86 5.79 -18.65
C VAL A 425 17.96 6.71 -17.84
N VAL A 426 18.09 6.62 -16.52
CA VAL A 426 17.40 7.51 -15.58
C VAL A 426 18.45 8.20 -14.73
N VAL A 427 18.29 9.50 -14.51
CA VAL A 427 19.07 10.23 -13.50
C VAL A 427 18.15 10.55 -12.34
N GLY A 428 18.41 9.95 -11.19
CA GLY A 428 17.70 10.21 -9.94
C GLY A 428 18.47 11.17 -9.04
N PHE A 429 17.76 11.94 -8.24
CA PHE A 429 18.32 12.81 -7.21
C PHE A 429 17.56 12.58 -5.92
N SER A 430 18.24 12.29 -4.81
CA SER A 430 17.55 12.12 -3.54
C SER A 430 18.35 12.63 -2.34
N ASN A 431 17.63 13.08 -1.33
CA ASN A 431 18.13 13.31 0.01
C ASN A 431 17.04 12.96 1.04
N ALA A 432 17.23 13.36 2.30
CA ALA A 432 16.28 13.07 3.38
C ALA A 432 14.94 13.83 3.26
N ASP A 433 14.88 14.89 2.45
CA ASP A 433 13.73 15.80 2.36
C ASP A 433 12.98 15.69 1.02
N ALA A 434 13.67 15.30 -0.07
CA ALA A 434 13.05 15.16 -1.38
C ALA A 434 13.71 14.11 -2.30
N GLN A 435 12.97 13.66 -3.30
CA GLN A 435 13.41 12.83 -4.43
C GLN A 435 12.95 13.41 -5.77
N TYR A 436 13.75 13.23 -6.82
CA TYR A 436 13.46 13.67 -8.19
C TYR A 436 14.08 12.69 -9.19
N TRP A 437 13.62 12.72 -10.43
CA TRP A 437 14.22 11.96 -11.51
C TRP A 437 13.97 12.59 -12.87
N THR A 438 14.72 12.16 -13.87
CA THR A 438 14.49 12.48 -15.27
C THR A 438 14.92 11.30 -16.14
N LYS A 439 14.12 11.01 -17.19
CA LYS A 439 14.49 10.02 -18.21
C LYS A 439 15.46 10.66 -19.20
N VAL A 440 16.49 9.93 -19.57
CA VAL A 440 17.45 10.33 -20.62
C VAL A 440 17.16 9.48 -21.84
N ALA A 441 16.86 10.14 -22.97
CA ALA A 441 16.56 9.46 -24.21
C ALA A 441 17.72 8.53 -24.63
N ALA A 442 17.40 7.38 -25.23
CA ALA A 442 18.40 6.45 -25.74
C ALA A 442 19.39 7.15 -26.69
N GLY A 443 20.69 6.89 -26.52
CA GLY A 443 21.76 7.56 -27.25
C GLY A 443 22.09 8.98 -26.79
N SER A 444 21.24 9.63 -26.00
CA SER A 444 21.57 10.91 -25.35
C SER A 444 22.47 10.67 -24.13
N LYS A 445 23.34 11.65 -23.86
CA LYS A 445 24.17 11.71 -22.66
C LYS A 445 23.94 12.99 -21.88
N THR A 446 22.91 13.76 -22.19
CA THR A 446 22.58 15.00 -21.49
C THR A 446 21.22 14.91 -20.82
N PHE A 447 21.09 15.54 -19.66
CA PHE A 447 19.86 15.55 -18.88
C PHE A 447 19.58 16.93 -18.29
N THR A 448 18.31 17.17 -17.99
CA THR A 448 17.85 18.30 -17.17
C THR A 448 16.91 17.75 -16.10
N SER A 449 17.18 18.09 -14.84
CA SER A 449 16.32 17.71 -13.72
C SER A 449 15.01 18.50 -13.73
N PRO A 450 13.96 18.02 -13.04
CA PRO A 450 12.85 18.87 -12.61
C PRO A 450 13.32 20.05 -11.74
N PHE A 451 12.42 20.96 -11.40
CA PHE A 451 12.68 21.99 -10.40
C PHE A 451 12.80 21.37 -9.00
N MET A 452 14.02 21.41 -8.44
CA MET A 452 14.36 20.76 -7.19
C MET A 452 14.39 21.77 -6.04
N LYS A 453 13.94 21.37 -4.84
CA LYS A 453 14.18 22.13 -3.61
C LYS A 453 15.69 22.36 -3.43
N ALA A 454 16.09 23.54 -2.97
CA ALA A 454 17.48 23.80 -2.65
C ALA A 454 17.99 22.78 -1.60
N GLY A 455 19.22 22.31 -1.76
CA GLY A 455 19.80 21.32 -0.86
C GLY A 455 20.88 20.47 -1.51
N ARG A 456 21.49 19.61 -0.70
CA ARG A 456 22.49 18.64 -1.14
C ARG A 456 21.81 17.31 -1.45
N TYR A 457 22.07 16.76 -2.63
CA TYR A 457 21.45 15.52 -3.13
C TYR A 457 22.51 14.50 -3.53
N THR A 458 22.18 13.23 -3.36
CA THR A 458 22.83 12.14 -4.09
C THR A 458 22.22 12.08 -5.48
N ALA A 459 23.01 12.36 -6.51
CA ALA A 459 22.65 12.12 -7.89
C ALA A 459 23.08 10.71 -8.29
N THR A 460 22.20 9.93 -8.91
CA THR A 460 22.45 8.55 -9.33
C THR A 460 22.09 8.38 -10.80
N VAL A 461 23.01 7.83 -11.61
CA VAL A 461 22.71 7.38 -12.97
C VAL A 461 22.33 5.91 -12.90
N TYR A 462 21.19 5.56 -13.48
CA TYR A 462 20.71 4.20 -13.59
C TYR A 462 20.76 3.73 -15.04
N LYS A 463 21.30 2.53 -15.27
CA LYS A 463 21.06 1.73 -16.48
C LYS A 463 19.81 0.89 -16.21
N LYS A 464 18.68 1.22 -16.85
CA LYS A 464 17.34 0.83 -16.38
C LYS A 464 17.19 1.09 -14.87
N GLN A 465 17.32 0.06 -14.02
CA GLN A 465 17.19 0.17 -12.56
C GLN A 465 18.51 -0.04 -11.80
N LEU A 466 19.60 -0.43 -12.47
CA LEU A 466 20.92 -0.61 -11.87
C LEU A 466 21.63 0.73 -11.70
N ALA A 467 21.97 1.09 -10.46
CA ALA A 467 22.81 2.26 -10.19
C ALA A 467 24.23 2.03 -10.72
N VAL A 468 24.65 2.85 -11.72
CA VAL A 468 25.94 2.73 -12.39
C VAL A 468 26.88 3.93 -12.18
N ALA A 469 26.35 5.01 -11.62
CA ALA A 469 27.12 6.16 -11.16
C ALA A 469 26.43 6.80 -9.95
N THR A 470 27.20 7.32 -9.01
CA THR A 470 26.70 8.18 -7.93
C THR A 470 27.61 9.39 -7.74
N SER A 471 27.02 10.52 -7.40
CA SER A 471 27.74 11.74 -7.05
C SER A 471 26.94 12.57 -6.04
N THR A 472 27.58 13.54 -5.40
CA THR A 472 26.92 14.50 -4.52
C THR A 472 26.83 15.83 -5.22
N VAL A 473 25.64 16.42 -5.24
CA VAL A 473 25.35 17.68 -5.95
C VAL A 473 24.67 18.67 -5.01
N GLU A 474 24.89 19.96 -5.25
CA GLU A 474 24.26 21.03 -4.48
C GLU A 474 23.35 21.84 -5.40
N ILE A 475 22.08 21.92 -5.04
CA ILE A 475 21.07 22.74 -5.72
C ILE A 475 20.93 24.04 -4.94
N GLU A 476 21.27 25.14 -5.59
CA GLU A 476 21.00 26.48 -5.10
C GLU A 476 19.60 26.91 -5.57
N GLY A 477 18.81 27.56 -4.71
CA GLY A 477 17.50 28.08 -5.10
C GLY A 477 17.66 29.19 -6.15
N GLY A 478 16.93 29.09 -7.27
CA GLY A 478 16.90 30.10 -8.34
C GLY A 478 18.02 30.00 -9.38
N GLY A 479 18.81 28.92 -9.40
CA GLY A 479 19.95 28.75 -10.32
C GLY A 479 19.92 27.45 -11.14
N SER A 480 20.70 27.43 -12.22
CA SER A 480 21.05 26.21 -12.98
C SER A 480 22.53 25.91 -12.80
N ASN A 481 22.85 24.71 -12.34
CA ASN A 481 24.24 24.28 -12.16
C ASN A 481 24.61 23.21 -13.21
N PRO A 482 25.75 23.32 -13.89
CA PRO A 482 26.25 22.26 -14.76
C PRO A 482 26.84 21.11 -13.91
N LEU A 483 26.60 19.86 -14.34
CA LEU A 483 27.19 18.68 -13.73
C LEU A 483 27.65 17.67 -14.78
N SER A 484 28.78 17.02 -14.51
CA SER A 484 29.17 15.80 -15.21
C SER A 484 29.11 14.61 -14.26
N LEU A 485 28.40 13.56 -14.67
CA LEU A 485 28.31 12.29 -13.96
C LEU A 485 29.09 11.24 -14.72
N SER A 486 30.16 10.72 -14.13
CA SER A 486 30.94 9.64 -14.73
C SER A 486 30.42 8.29 -14.26
N VAL A 487 30.07 7.43 -15.21
CA VAL A 487 29.77 6.02 -14.95
C VAL A 487 30.99 5.35 -14.34
N SER A 488 30.79 4.71 -13.18
CA SER A 488 31.85 4.06 -12.40
C SER A 488 31.65 2.55 -12.26
N TYR A 489 30.51 2.03 -12.74
CA TYR A 489 30.23 0.60 -12.71
C TYR A 489 31.20 -0.17 -13.60
N ASN A 490 31.88 -1.16 -13.02
CA ASN A 490 32.81 -2.00 -13.74
C ASN A 490 32.09 -3.26 -14.26
N MET A 491 31.64 -3.19 -15.52
CA MET A 491 31.07 -4.34 -16.20
C MET A 491 32.19 -5.22 -16.76
N THR A 492 32.18 -6.53 -16.44
CA THR A 492 33.17 -7.43 -17.00
C THR A 492 32.93 -7.64 -18.50
N ALA A 493 33.92 -7.29 -19.31
CA ALA A 493 33.81 -7.34 -20.78
C ALA A 493 33.72 -8.77 -21.33
N ASN A 494 34.51 -9.70 -20.77
CA ASN A 494 34.62 -11.08 -21.27
C ASN A 494 34.48 -12.09 -20.11
N PRO A 495 33.27 -12.29 -19.56
CA PRO A 495 33.04 -13.36 -18.60
C PRO A 495 33.14 -14.72 -19.29
N ILE A 496 33.40 -15.79 -18.53
CA ILE A 496 33.31 -17.17 -19.03
C ILE A 496 31.89 -17.45 -19.51
N TRP A 497 30.91 -16.99 -18.73
CA TRP A 497 29.50 -16.96 -19.09
C TRP A 497 28.80 -15.87 -18.29
N ARG A 498 27.68 -15.40 -18.83
CA ARG A 498 26.72 -14.51 -18.18
C ARG A 498 25.31 -15.07 -18.39
N ILE A 499 24.47 -14.95 -17.37
CA ILE A 499 23.05 -15.29 -17.37
C ILE A 499 22.30 -14.01 -17.01
N GLY A 500 21.48 -13.49 -17.92
CA GLY A 500 20.80 -12.21 -17.78
C GLY A 500 21.68 -11.00 -18.12
N GLU A 501 21.16 -9.81 -17.84
CA GLU A 501 21.81 -8.53 -18.14
C GLU A 501 21.98 -7.71 -16.87
N TRP A 502 23.12 -7.03 -16.72
CA TRP A 502 23.33 -6.10 -15.60
C TRP A 502 22.53 -4.83 -15.85
N ASP A 503 21.26 -4.81 -15.44
CA ASP A 503 20.34 -3.68 -15.62
C ASP A 503 19.42 -3.43 -14.41
N GLY A 504 19.60 -4.20 -13.33
CA GLY A 504 18.91 -4.04 -12.06
C GLY A 504 17.49 -4.58 -12.11
N THR A 505 17.18 -5.43 -13.09
CA THR A 505 15.86 -6.01 -13.30
C THR A 505 15.96 -7.51 -13.56
N PRO A 506 14.90 -8.29 -13.29
CA PRO A 506 14.84 -9.68 -13.71
C PRO A 506 14.43 -9.85 -15.19
N GLU A 507 14.42 -8.79 -15.99
CA GLU A 507 13.87 -8.84 -17.35
C GLU A 507 14.58 -9.89 -18.21
N GLY A 508 13.80 -10.61 -19.02
CA GLY A 508 14.32 -11.71 -19.84
C GLY A 508 14.36 -13.06 -19.14
N PHE A 509 14.29 -13.13 -17.81
CA PHE A 509 14.17 -14.40 -17.09
C PHE A 509 12.75 -14.99 -17.12
N LEU A 510 12.66 -16.29 -16.83
CA LEU A 510 11.41 -17.02 -16.71
C LEU A 510 10.48 -16.35 -15.68
N ASN A 511 9.23 -16.09 -16.10
CA ASN A 511 8.14 -15.46 -15.35
C ASN A 511 8.30 -13.95 -15.03
N ALA A 512 9.40 -13.30 -15.44
CA ALA A 512 9.60 -11.87 -15.20
C ALA A 512 8.52 -10.99 -15.87
N ASP A 513 8.03 -11.40 -17.05
CA ASP A 513 6.98 -10.75 -17.81
C ASP A 513 5.61 -10.75 -17.11
N LYS A 514 5.40 -11.68 -16.17
CA LYS A 514 4.11 -11.91 -15.51
C LYS A 514 4.06 -11.39 -14.08
N ILE A 515 5.19 -11.38 -13.38
CA ILE A 515 5.22 -11.20 -11.91
C ILE A 515 4.59 -9.89 -11.44
N HIS A 516 4.69 -8.83 -12.23
CA HIS A 516 4.12 -7.53 -11.92
C HIS A 516 2.57 -7.50 -11.89
N LYS A 517 1.93 -8.55 -12.41
CA LYS A 517 0.49 -8.61 -12.69
C LYS A 517 -0.20 -9.84 -12.10
N MET A 518 0.54 -10.77 -11.48
CA MET A 518 -0.03 -11.95 -10.85
C MET A 518 0.90 -12.57 -9.80
N HIS A 519 0.34 -13.40 -8.93
CA HIS A 519 1.06 -14.10 -7.87
C HIS A 519 1.98 -15.21 -8.45
N PRO A 520 3.12 -15.55 -7.81
CA PRO A 520 3.93 -16.71 -8.21
C PRO A 520 3.19 -18.05 -8.29
N SER A 521 2.06 -18.20 -7.59
CA SER A 521 1.21 -19.40 -7.65
C SER A 521 0.16 -19.40 -8.76
N ASP A 522 0.07 -18.33 -9.55
CA ASP A 522 -0.93 -18.21 -10.61
C ASP A 522 -0.75 -19.30 -11.66
N ASN A 523 -1.84 -19.88 -12.15
CA ASN A 523 -1.79 -21.00 -13.11
C ASN A 523 -1.15 -20.62 -14.45
N ARG A 524 -1.04 -19.32 -14.77
CA ARG A 524 -0.39 -18.80 -15.99
C ARG A 524 1.13 -18.72 -15.85
N MET A 525 1.66 -18.81 -14.63
CA MET A 525 3.10 -18.88 -14.39
C MET A 525 3.64 -20.23 -14.88
N THR A 526 4.82 -20.21 -15.51
CA THR A 526 5.57 -21.46 -15.68
C THR A 526 5.99 -21.96 -14.30
N ALA A 527 5.92 -23.28 -14.07
CA ALA A 527 6.17 -23.86 -12.77
C ALA A 527 7.56 -23.48 -12.20
N TRP A 528 7.58 -23.12 -10.92
CA TRP A 528 8.81 -22.88 -10.18
C TRP A 528 9.36 -24.19 -9.64
N GLU A 529 10.35 -24.76 -10.34
CA GLU A 529 10.94 -26.05 -10.02
C GLU A 529 12.48 -25.96 -9.94
N PRO A 530 13.12 -26.79 -9.09
CA PRO A 530 14.57 -26.97 -9.14
C PRO A 530 14.99 -27.36 -10.55
N LEU A 531 16.10 -26.80 -11.04
CA LEU A 531 16.58 -27.08 -12.40
C LEU A 531 18.10 -27.10 -12.49
N THR A 532 18.59 -27.72 -13.55
CA THR A 532 19.98 -27.58 -14.00
C THR A 532 20.00 -26.68 -15.23
N PHE A 533 20.69 -25.55 -15.15
CA PHE A 533 20.85 -24.58 -16.22
C PHE A 533 22.26 -24.67 -16.80
N THR A 534 22.37 -24.85 -18.11
CA THR A 534 23.67 -24.92 -18.80
C THR A 534 24.10 -23.54 -19.28
N ALA A 535 24.96 -22.88 -18.52
CA ALA A 535 25.40 -21.52 -18.82
C ALA A 535 26.15 -21.44 -20.16
N GLY A 536 25.83 -20.42 -20.96
CA GLY A 536 26.36 -20.22 -22.31
C GLY A 536 25.69 -21.08 -23.41
N SER A 537 24.73 -21.95 -23.05
CA SER A 537 23.96 -22.75 -23.99
C SER A 537 22.45 -22.56 -23.84
N ASP A 538 21.94 -22.65 -22.61
CA ASP A 538 20.53 -22.44 -22.33
C ASP A 538 20.19 -20.95 -22.46
N LYS A 539 18.96 -20.66 -22.92
CA LYS A 539 18.47 -19.29 -23.02
C LYS A 539 18.17 -18.73 -21.63
N ASP A 540 18.49 -17.47 -21.39
CA ASP A 540 18.19 -16.79 -20.12
C ASP A 540 16.71 -16.87 -19.72
N SER A 541 15.80 -16.91 -20.69
CA SER A 541 14.37 -17.11 -20.46
C SER A 541 13.98 -18.46 -19.83
N ALA A 542 14.92 -19.40 -19.71
CA ALA A 542 14.75 -20.65 -18.96
C ALA A 542 15.24 -20.54 -17.51
N PHE A 543 16.05 -19.53 -17.18
CA PHE A 543 16.49 -19.27 -15.80
C PHE A 543 15.37 -18.56 -15.02
N PRO A 544 15.02 -18.97 -13.80
CA PRO A 544 13.94 -18.38 -13.03
C PRO A 544 14.32 -16.99 -12.54
N MET A 545 13.42 -16.01 -12.70
CA MET A 545 13.67 -14.65 -12.18
C MET A 545 13.92 -14.61 -10.66
N ALA A 546 13.42 -15.60 -9.93
CA ALA A 546 13.50 -15.69 -8.49
C ALA A 546 13.76 -17.12 -8.03
N GLN A 547 14.43 -17.23 -6.89
CA GLN A 547 14.60 -18.50 -6.18
C GLN A 547 13.90 -18.42 -4.82
N PHE A 548 13.02 -19.38 -4.54
CA PHE A 548 12.32 -19.55 -3.27
C PHE A 548 12.78 -20.84 -2.60
N ARG A 549 13.11 -20.76 -1.31
CA ARG A 549 13.59 -21.91 -0.53
C ARG A 549 12.62 -23.11 -0.53
N SER A 550 11.31 -22.85 -0.62
CA SER A 550 10.28 -23.90 -0.62
C SER A 550 9.73 -24.24 -2.01
N ALA A 551 10.30 -23.71 -3.10
CA ALA A 551 9.80 -23.96 -4.45
C ALA A 551 10.84 -24.58 -5.39
N ASN A 552 11.90 -23.84 -5.70
CA ASN A 552 12.87 -24.15 -6.74
C ASN A 552 14.31 -24.14 -6.21
N ASP A 553 14.46 -24.46 -4.92
CA ASP A 553 15.76 -24.67 -4.28
C ASP A 553 16.09 -26.18 -4.29
N PRO A 554 17.23 -26.63 -4.85
CA PRO A 554 18.33 -25.85 -5.44
C PRO A 554 18.13 -25.45 -6.91
N ILE A 555 18.87 -24.44 -7.35
CA ILE A 555 19.19 -24.21 -8.77
C ILE A 555 20.64 -24.64 -8.99
N THR A 556 20.89 -25.47 -10.00
CA THR A 556 22.25 -25.90 -10.37
C THR A 556 22.64 -25.27 -11.70
N ILE A 557 23.81 -24.66 -11.77
CA ILE A 557 24.40 -24.10 -12.99
C ILE A 557 25.51 -25.05 -13.44
N SER A 558 25.41 -25.60 -14.65
CA SER A 558 26.46 -26.39 -15.28
C SER A 558 27.19 -25.55 -16.32
N PHE A 559 28.52 -25.69 -16.39
CA PHE A 559 29.37 -24.99 -17.34
C PHE A 559 30.64 -25.82 -17.60
N SER A 560 31.37 -25.50 -18.67
CA SER A 560 32.64 -26.16 -18.97
C SER A 560 33.82 -25.19 -18.88
N LEU A 561 34.94 -25.69 -18.39
CA LEU A 561 36.22 -24.96 -18.35
C LEU A 561 37.26 -25.67 -19.21
N THR A 562 38.11 -24.88 -19.87
CA THR A 562 39.38 -25.36 -20.44
C THR A 562 40.37 -25.74 -19.33
N ASP A 563 41.42 -26.47 -19.68
CA ASP A 563 42.50 -26.83 -18.75
C ASP A 563 43.12 -25.58 -18.10
N GLU A 564 43.36 -24.52 -18.87
CA GLU A 564 43.92 -23.27 -18.39
C GLU A 564 42.96 -22.51 -17.45
N GLN A 565 41.67 -22.49 -17.78
CA GLN A 565 40.66 -21.84 -16.93
C GLN A 565 40.50 -22.58 -15.59
N ALA A 566 40.57 -23.92 -15.58
CA ALA A 566 40.41 -24.70 -14.35
C ALA A 566 41.59 -24.53 -13.37
N GLN A 567 42.78 -24.19 -13.87
CA GLN A 567 43.99 -24.01 -13.04
C GLN A 567 44.07 -22.66 -12.31
N SER A 568 43.16 -21.74 -12.60
CA SER A 568 43.13 -20.41 -11.98
C SER A 568 41.86 -20.21 -11.16
N PRO A 569 41.92 -19.46 -10.04
CA PRO A 569 40.73 -19.10 -9.28
C PRO A 569 39.74 -18.34 -10.18
N LYS A 570 38.46 -18.37 -9.78
CA LYS A 570 37.36 -17.68 -10.47
C LYS A 570 36.55 -16.87 -9.49
N THR A 571 35.80 -15.89 -9.99
CA THR A 571 34.84 -15.17 -9.18
C THR A 571 33.45 -15.35 -9.77
N LEU A 572 32.54 -15.92 -8.99
CA LEU A 572 31.12 -15.92 -9.32
C LEU A 572 30.51 -14.63 -8.78
N LYS A 573 29.85 -13.86 -9.64
CA LYS A 573 29.06 -12.70 -9.24
C LYS A 573 27.57 -12.98 -9.38
N ILE A 574 26.79 -12.55 -8.40
CA ILE A 574 25.33 -12.69 -8.37
C ILE A 574 24.72 -11.34 -7.99
N GLY A 575 24.01 -10.73 -8.94
CA GLY A 575 23.16 -9.57 -8.71
C GLY A 575 21.81 -9.99 -8.18
N GLN A 576 21.41 -9.39 -7.07
CA GLN A 576 20.07 -9.55 -6.51
C GLN A 576 19.40 -8.19 -6.44
N THR A 577 18.23 -8.06 -7.07
CA THR A 577 17.43 -6.83 -7.03
C THR A 577 16.61 -6.76 -5.76
N LEU A 578 16.19 -7.91 -5.21
CA LEU A 578 15.38 -8.01 -4.01
C LEU A 578 15.69 -9.30 -3.25
N ALA A 579 15.73 -9.22 -1.92
CA ALA A 579 15.77 -10.39 -1.04
C ALA A 579 14.69 -10.28 0.04
N LYS A 580 13.99 -11.37 0.35
CA LYS A 580 12.96 -11.46 1.39
C LYS A 580 13.44 -12.36 2.54
N ALA A 581 13.07 -11.98 3.77
CA ALA A 581 13.33 -12.77 4.97
C ALA A 581 14.82 -13.13 5.14
N GLY A 582 15.72 -12.20 4.87
CA GLY A 582 17.16 -12.41 5.04
C GLY A 582 17.78 -13.43 4.07
N ALA A 583 17.11 -13.71 2.95
CA ALA A 583 17.62 -14.61 1.93
C ALA A 583 18.91 -14.06 1.28
N ARG A 584 19.76 -14.99 0.85
CA ARG A 584 20.88 -14.82 -0.07
C ARG A 584 21.31 -16.19 -0.58
N ASN A 585 22.05 -16.25 -1.69
CA ASN A 585 22.52 -17.52 -2.22
C ASN A 585 23.70 -18.08 -1.39
N SER A 586 23.60 -19.34 -1.00
CA SER A 586 24.74 -20.17 -0.61
C SER A 586 25.24 -20.92 -1.84
N VAL A 587 26.55 -20.93 -2.04
CA VAL A 587 27.20 -21.42 -3.27
C VAL A 587 28.04 -22.64 -2.94
N THR A 588 27.80 -23.75 -3.64
CA THR A 588 28.64 -24.95 -3.60
C THR A 588 29.13 -25.26 -5.01
N VAL A 589 30.42 -25.56 -5.16
CA VAL A 589 31.06 -25.88 -6.45
C VAL A 589 31.48 -27.34 -6.42
N ASN A 590 31.12 -28.09 -7.46
CA ASN A 590 31.50 -29.51 -7.68
C ASN A 590 31.34 -30.43 -6.45
N ASP A 591 30.41 -30.10 -5.54
CA ASP A 591 30.21 -30.73 -4.22
C ASP A 591 31.48 -30.85 -3.35
N ASN A 592 32.56 -30.14 -3.70
CA ASN A 592 33.87 -30.23 -3.06
C ASN A 592 34.24 -28.96 -2.26
N TRP A 593 33.55 -27.86 -2.54
CA TRP A 593 33.81 -26.57 -1.91
C TRP A 593 32.50 -25.79 -1.74
N THR A 594 32.31 -25.21 -0.55
CA THR A 594 31.18 -24.33 -0.23
C THR A 594 31.72 -22.97 0.18
N ALA A 595 31.18 -21.92 -0.43
CA ALA A 595 31.55 -20.55 -0.08
C ALA A 595 31.03 -20.17 1.31
N PRO A 596 31.71 -19.27 2.04
CA PRO A 596 31.12 -18.60 3.20
C PRO A 596 29.80 -17.91 2.83
N VAL A 597 28.80 -18.02 3.69
CA VAL A 597 27.49 -17.38 3.47
C VAL A 597 27.61 -15.87 3.75
N PRO A 598 27.31 -15.00 2.78
CA PRO A 598 27.46 -13.56 2.98
C PRO A 598 26.31 -12.96 3.81
N GLU A 599 26.51 -11.70 4.21
CA GLU A 599 25.48 -10.89 4.87
C GLU A 599 24.28 -10.63 3.94
N SER A 600 23.07 -10.60 4.50
CA SER A 600 21.85 -10.34 3.72
C SER A 600 21.50 -8.86 3.70
N VAL A 601 20.89 -8.39 2.60
CA VAL A 601 20.28 -7.06 2.48
C VAL A 601 18.76 -7.14 2.23
N GLY A 602 18.07 -8.00 2.98
CA GLY A 602 16.63 -8.22 2.77
C GLY A 602 15.76 -6.99 3.02
N VAL A 603 14.65 -6.89 2.29
CA VAL A 603 13.55 -5.97 2.62
C VAL A 603 12.78 -6.47 3.85
N LYS A 604 12.12 -5.54 4.55
CA LYS A 604 11.38 -5.84 5.79
C LYS A 604 9.99 -6.44 5.56
N THR A 605 9.37 -6.14 4.43
CA THR A 605 8.00 -6.58 4.10
C THR A 605 8.00 -7.48 2.86
N ARG A 606 6.82 -8.01 2.49
CA ARG A 606 6.66 -8.84 1.27
C ARG A 606 7.09 -8.07 0.03
N GLY A 607 7.35 -8.75 -1.09
CA GLY A 607 7.77 -8.10 -2.34
C GLY A 607 7.28 -8.86 -3.55
N ILE A 608 7.97 -9.96 -3.87
CA ILE A 608 7.73 -10.79 -5.07
C ILE A 608 6.25 -11.20 -5.21
N THR A 609 5.62 -11.65 -4.12
CA THR A 609 4.21 -12.08 -4.11
C THR A 609 3.21 -10.94 -4.37
N ARG A 610 3.67 -9.69 -4.27
CA ARG A 610 2.92 -8.46 -4.53
C ARG A 610 3.37 -7.78 -5.84
N GLY A 611 4.06 -8.51 -6.72
CA GLY A 611 4.52 -8.01 -8.01
C GLY A 611 5.65 -6.98 -7.94
N VAL A 612 6.40 -6.97 -6.84
CA VAL A 612 7.58 -6.12 -6.66
C VAL A 612 8.84 -6.95 -6.84
N THR A 613 9.72 -6.50 -7.75
CA THR A 613 11.01 -7.14 -8.05
C THR A 613 12.19 -6.30 -7.59
N LEU A 614 11.98 -5.05 -7.20
CA LEU A 614 13.02 -4.13 -6.72
C LEU A 614 12.99 -4.01 -5.20
N GLY A 615 14.17 -4.12 -4.58
CA GLY A 615 14.42 -3.92 -3.16
C GLY A 615 15.82 -3.32 -2.96
N ASN A 616 16.50 -3.72 -1.89
CA ASN A 616 17.90 -3.32 -1.70
C ASN A 616 18.79 -4.13 -2.65
N TYR A 617 19.21 -3.50 -3.74
CA TYR A 617 20.11 -4.15 -4.70
C TYR A 617 21.42 -4.57 -4.03
N LYS A 618 21.91 -5.77 -4.34
CA LYS A 618 23.20 -6.25 -3.89
C LYS A 618 23.89 -7.13 -4.92
N LEU A 619 25.13 -6.76 -5.22
CA LEU A 619 26.10 -7.61 -5.89
C LEU A 619 26.84 -8.44 -4.84
N TYR A 620 26.75 -9.76 -4.98
CA TYR A 620 27.55 -10.72 -4.21
C TYR A 620 28.67 -11.27 -5.08
N GLU A 621 29.88 -11.32 -4.55
CA GLU A 621 31.05 -11.90 -5.22
C GLU A 621 31.59 -13.06 -4.38
N TYR A 622 31.74 -14.22 -5.02
CA TYR A 622 32.22 -15.45 -4.41
C TYR A 622 33.53 -15.86 -5.07
N ALA A 623 34.64 -15.77 -4.31
CA ALA A 623 35.94 -16.23 -4.77
C ALA A 623 36.00 -17.77 -4.71
N ILE A 624 36.06 -18.40 -5.88
CA ILE A 624 36.13 -19.86 -6.06
C ILE A 624 37.61 -20.24 -6.24
N PRO A 625 38.19 -21.05 -5.34
CA PRO A 625 39.59 -21.46 -5.47
C PRO A 625 39.75 -22.43 -6.65
N ALA A 626 40.92 -22.41 -7.30
CA ALA A 626 41.24 -23.33 -8.38
C ALA A 626 41.09 -24.81 -7.96
N SER A 627 41.35 -25.13 -6.69
CA SER A 627 41.17 -26.49 -6.15
C SER A 627 39.72 -26.98 -6.14
N ALA A 628 38.75 -26.08 -6.30
CA ALA A 628 37.34 -26.45 -6.43
C ALA A 628 36.95 -26.77 -7.88
N LEU A 629 37.77 -26.40 -8.86
CA LEU A 629 37.47 -26.46 -10.29
C LEU A 629 38.17 -27.64 -10.97
N VAL A 630 37.57 -28.13 -12.06
CA VAL A 630 38.13 -29.17 -12.91
C VAL A 630 38.06 -28.75 -14.38
N ALA A 631 38.92 -29.33 -15.21
CA ALA A 631 38.77 -29.20 -16.65
C ALA A 631 37.52 -29.98 -17.12
N GLY A 632 36.85 -29.47 -18.16
CA GLY A 632 35.57 -29.99 -18.61
C GLY A 632 34.42 -29.50 -17.73
N THR A 633 33.43 -30.36 -17.48
CA THR A 633 32.18 -29.98 -16.83
C THR A 633 32.34 -29.69 -15.34
N ASN A 634 31.84 -28.54 -14.92
CA ASN A 634 31.72 -28.08 -13.54
C ASN A 634 30.25 -27.79 -13.21
N THR A 635 29.93 -27.76 -11.92
CA THR A 635 28.62 -27.36 -11.41
C THR A 635 28.72 -26.37 -10.26
N ILE A 636 27.92 -25.31 -10.30
CA ILE A 636 27.64 -24.42 -9.18
C ILE A 636 26.21 -24.70 -8.70
N LYS A 637 26.04 -25.12 -7.46
CA LYS A 637 24.74 -25.28 -6.81
C LYS A 637 24.43 -24.05 -5.97
N LEU A 638 23.31 -23.40 -6.29
CA LEU A 638 22.75 -22.25 -5.57
C LEU A 638 21.61 -22.74 -4.66
N THR A 639 21.75 -22.50 -3.36
CA THR A 639 20.67 -22.72 -2.39
C THR A 639 20.32 -21.44 -1.63
N ILE A 640 19.12 -21.35 -1.04
CA ILE A 640 18.74 -20.20 -0.22
C ILE A 640 19.24 -20.37 1.21
N ALA A 641 20.13 -19.47 1.63
CA ALA A 641 20.48 -19.29 3.03
C ALA A 641 19.58 -18.24 3.69
N SER A 642 18.93 -18.60 4.79
CA SER A 642 18.21 -17.65 5.66
C SER A 642 18.10 -18.20 7.07
N GLY A 643 18.26 -17.31 8.07
CA GLY A 643 18.00 -17.63 9.47
C GLY A 643 16.52 -17.55 9.87
N ALA A 644 15.65 -17.06 8.97
CA ALA A 644 14.21 -17.04 9.20
C ALA A 644 13.61 -18.44 9.00
N SER A 645 12.54 -18.77 9.74
CA SER A 645 11.70 -19.94 9.46
C SER A 645 10.79 -19.67 8.26
N ASP A 646 10.53 -20.69 7.44
CA ASP A 646 9.52 -20.58 6.38
C ASP A 646 8.11 -20.79 6.95
N PRO A 647 7.14 -19.98 6.53
CA PRO A 647 5.73 -20.25 6.80
C PRO A 647 5.20 -21.39 5.90
N ALA A 648 3.95 -21.81 6.12
CA ALA A 648 3.35 -22.91 5.36
C ALA A 648 3.08 -22.52 3.89
N GLU A 649 2.83 -21.24 3.63
CA GLU A 649 2.62 -20.71 2.29
C GLU A 649 3.95 -20.73 1.50
N LYS A 650 3.99 -21.59 0.48
CA LYS A 650 5.17 -21.88 -0.35
C LYS A 650 5.96 -20.64 -0.80
N PHE A 651 5.26 -19.60 -1.24
CA PHE A 651 5.89 -18.39 -1.83
C PHE A 651 6.20 -17.30 -0.80
N LEU A 652 5.82 -17.49 0.46
CA LEU A 652 6.27 -16.67 1.58
C LEU A 652 7.58 -17.15 2.19
N ALA A 653 8.16 -18.24 1.69
CA ALA A 653 9.50 -18.68 2.06
C ALA A 653 10.57 -17.61 1.77
N ALA A 654 11.74 -17.79 2.38
CA ALA A 654 12.93 -17.00 2.05
C ALA A 654 13.19 -17.05 0.53
N SER A 655 13.41 -15.89 -0.08
CA SER A 655 13.52 -15.79 -1.54
C SER A 655 14.38 -14.61 -1.99
N VAL A 656 14.96 -14.75 -3.18
CA VAL A 656 15.72 -13.71 -3.88
C VAL A 656 15.18 -13.51 -5.29
N VAL A 657 15.32 -12.30 -5.83
CA VAL A 657 15.13 -11.97 -7.24
C VAL A 657 16.49 -11.67 -7.84
N PHE A 658 16.76 -12.24 -9.02
CA PHE A 658 18.02 -12.08 -9.72
C PHE A 658 17.99 -10.86 -10.66
N ASP A 659 19.14 -10.22 -10.80
CA ASP A 659 19.46 -9.26 -11.86
C ASP A 659 20.24 -9.97 -12.97
N ALA A 660 21.49 -10.35 -12.67
CA ALA A 660 22.33 -11.17 -13.53
C ALA A 660 23.30 -12.02 -12.69
N LEU A 661 23.84 -13.06 -13.33
CA LEU A 661 24.91 -13.88 -12.78
C LEU A 661 26.03 -13.99 -13.81
N GLU A 662 27.28 -13.94 -13.36
CA GLU A 662 28.43 -14.18 -14.25
C GLU A 662 29.58 -14.88 -13.53
N LEU A 663 30.36 -15.65 -14.28
CA LEU A 663 31.62 -16.23 -13.82
C LEU A 663 32.78 -15.59 -14.57
N VAL A 664 33.76 -15.09 -13.82
CA VAL A 664 34.95 -14.39 -14.36
C VAL A 664 36.25 -15.04 -13.93
#